data_AF-A0A511HEY9-F1
#
_entry.id   AF-A0A511HEY9-F1
#
_cell.length_a   1.000
_cell.length_b   1.000
_cell.length_c   1.000
_cell.angle_alpha   90.00
_cell.angle_beta   90.00
_cell.angle_gamma   90.00
#
_symmetry.space_group_name_H-M   'P 1'
#
loop_
_entity.id
_entity.type
_entity.pdbx_description
1 polymer ?
#
loop_
_entity_poly.entity_id
_entity_poly.type
_entity_poly.pdbx_seq_one_letter_code
_entity_poly.pdbx_strand_id
1 'polypeptide(L)'
;MPPSLEQLRERARPWAEPVPGASPAGVQAKHEPAYEAVALEVAKLESPASNAVRWDDVVEGASELLKHTTKDLWLASYMAYGLYATRGLDGAATGTAVLAEVTERYWQDLFPEAKRLRGRANAVAWFVDRLGRILPTVDQASVSAEPLDALAVAVKRLAQLSRERFSDMAPAFGPLQDAIARLRAGLPEPEPASVPEGRTASSEDADASQTPVDGTAPSQDEDTPSGEDGETAVRAADATTATRPGAAPDNTETPTNDNGNRSAREAGNASAKGKPAQANGAGNSSAPVKGNTAQGNPTTKSAPAPAKSSTAQDTAKGSAASQGGASANGTPAPPRAAIEVPPLPELPAAPDLSSVEAITDFLRTVGGALLGAAGALRRASPEDPLSYRLNRMGLWLHLTQPPATDGNGRTQIHPLPDLLGSKLETLEQNQRWGELLDESESALARHRFSLTLHRYSATALEGLGAAYTGARTALVQELAIQLRRMSGVETLLSTLGSPLTDDATQDWLRNHVLRASAPPPAPSAAVASVSTALALGPLSLGPSVHADSAALEAEARTLLEEGRVHEAVTRLQAAVTAASTGRARFISRLELARLCANAGQLPLARAVYDALDEEVSTHALDTWEPALAAACLEGWLQTRTAAEKESGPVAVKFRNRYRRLALLDSSATLRVGA
;
A
#
# COMPACT_ATOMS: atom_id res chain seq x y z
N MET A 1 -36.50 -12.65 1.61
CA MET A 1 -36.76 -12.21 0.22
C MET A 1 -35.70 -11.19 -0.16
N PRO A 2 -35.38 -10.96 -1.44
CA PRO A 2 -34.59 -9.79 -1.84
C PRO A 2 -35.31 -8.50 -1.42
N PRO A 3 -34.60 -7.44 -1.02
CA PRO A 3 -35.22 -6.17 -0.63
C PRO A 3 -35.86 -5.47 -1.83
N SER A 4 -36.86 -4.64 -1.58
CA SER A 4 -37.55 -3.88 -2.62
C SER A 4 -36.68 -2.73 -3.16
N LEU A 5 -36.99 -2.28 -4.38
CA LEU A 5 -36.37 -1.07 -4.93
C LEU A 5 -36.66 0.18 -4.07
N GLU A 6 -37.78 0.19 -3.36
CA GLU A 6 -38.18 1.25 -2.44
C GLU A 6 -37.32 1.28 -1.17
N GLN A 7 -37.00 0.11 -0.59
CA GLN A 7 -36.05 0.01 0.52
C GLN A 7 -34.65 0.48 0.11
N LEU A 8 -34.22 0.18 -1.13
CA LEU A 8 -32.97 0.70 -1.69
C LEU A 8 -33.03 2.22 -1.94
N ARG A 9 -34.20 2.77 -2.27
CA ARG A 9 -34.43 4.22 -2.43
C ARG A 9 -34.30 4.97 -1.12
N GLU A 10 -34.93 4.50 -0.04
CA GLU A 10 -34.77 5.15 1.28
C GLU A 10 -33.33 5.03 1.80
N ARG A 11 -32.61 3.94 1.49
CA ARG A 11 -31.16 3.85 1.75
C ARG A 11 -30.33 4.88 0.98
N ALA A 12 -30.74 5.23 -0.25
CA ALA A 12 -30.06 6.21 -1.10
C ALA A 12 -30.49 7.67 -0.82
N ARG A 13 -31.65 7.86 -0.17
CA ARG A 13 -32.32 9.15 0.05
C ARG A 13 -31.40 10.27 0.56
N PRO A 14 -30.51 10.09 1.56
CA PRO A 14 -29.67 11.16 2.07
C PRO A 14 -28.75 11.83 1.04
N TRP A 15 -28.49 11.17 -0.11
CA TRP A 15 -27.70 11.72 -1.22
C TRP A 15 -28.54 11.97 -2.49
N ALA A 16 -29.80 11.51 -2.50
CA ALA A 16 -30.75 11.68 -3.60
C ALA A 16 -31.70 12.87 -3.41
N GLU A 17 -31.82 13.44 -2.21
CA GLU A 17 -32.54 14.69 -1.94
C GLU A 17 -31.86 15.90 -2.64
N PRO A 18 -32.60 16.97 -3.00
CA PRO A 18 -32.06 18.11 -3.74
C PRO A 18 -30.91 18.82 -3.00
N VAL A 19 -29.95 19.37 -3.76
CA VAL A 19 -28.95 20.27 -3.18
C VAL A 19 -29.65 21.56 -2.69
N PRO A 20 -29.37 22.07 -1.48
CA PRO A 20 -29.96 23.32 -1.00
C PRO A 20 -29.63 24.51 -1.91
N GLY A 21 -30.66 25.18 -2.43
CA GLY A 21 -30.53 26.38 -3.27
C GLY A 21 -31.44 26.35 -4.49
N ALA A 22 -31.15 27.21 -5.47
CA ALA A 22 -31.96 27.36 -6.69
C ALA A 22 -31.73 26.28 -7.76
N SER A 23 -30.73 25.41 -7.59
CA SER A 23 -30.41 24.30 -8.51
C SER A 23 -30.51 22.97 -7.76
N PRO A 24 -31.49 22.10 -8.04
CA PRO A 24 -31.62 20.81 -7.38
C PRO A 24 -30.40 19.88 -7.55
N ALA A 25 -29.66 20.04 -8.65
CA ALA A 25 -28.40 19.34 -8.94
C ALA A 25 -27.15 20.09 -8.43
N GLY A 26 -27.30 21.24 -7.78
CA GLY A 26 -26.21 22.08 -7.30
C GLY A 26 -25.43 22.77 -8.42
N VAL A 27 -24.11 22.93 -8.22
CA VAL A 27 -23.19 23.63 -9.14
C VAL A 27 -22.05 22.71 -9.61
N GLN A 28 -21.28 23.11 -10.63
CA GLN A 28 -20.18 22.29 -11.16
C GLN A 28 -18.95 22.34 -10.24
N ALA A 29 -18.93 21.54 -9.18
CA ALA A 29 -17.90 21.57 -8.13
C ALA A 29 -16.50 21.03 -8.53
N LYS A 30 -16.21 20.81 -9.83
CA LYS A 30 -14.95 20.15 -10.27
C LYS A 30 -13.67 20.89 -9.83
N HIS A 31 -13.74 22.18 -9.57
CA HIS A 31 -12.63 23.02 -9.11
C HIS A 31 -12.72 23.39 -7.63
N GLU A 32 -13.64 22.78 -6.87
CA GLU A 32 -13.69 22.93 -5.43
C GLU A 32 -12.56 22.14 -4.76
N PRO A 33 -11.82 22.70 -3.79
CA PRO A 33 -10.75 21.98 -3.10
C PRO A 33 -11.18 20.65 -2.48
N ALA A 34 -12.44 20.54 -2.05
CA ALA A 34 -13.02 19.29 -1.55
C ALA A 34 -13.22 18.24 -2.65
N TYR A 35 -13.63 18.64 -3.87
CA TYR A 35 -13.72 17.73 -5.01
C TYR A 35 -12.32 17.26 -5.41
N GLU A 36 -11.36 18.19 -5.51
CA GLU A 36 -9.98 17.87 -5.87
C GLU A 36 -9.32 16.95 -4.82
N ALA A 37 -9.60 17.14 -3.52
CA ALA A 37 -9.15 16.24 -2.47
C ALA A 37 -9.68 14.80 -2.64
N VAL A 38 -10.98 14.62 -2.90
CA VAL A 38 -11.58 13.30 -3.17
C VAL A 38 -10.96 12.67 -4.41
N ALA A 39 -10.85 13.43 -5.52
CA ALA A 39 -10.28 12.93 -6.76
C ALA A 39 -8.79 12.56 -6.62
N LEU A 40 -7.99 13.33 -5.87
CA LEU A 40 -6.60 13.04 -5.57
C LEU A 40 -6.43 11.83 -4.62
N GLU A 41 -7.34 11.63 -3.67
CA GLU A 41 -7.33 10.45 -2.80
C GLU A 41 -7.63 9.17 -3.60
N VAL A 42 -8.60 9.20 -4.52
CA VAL A 42 -8.91 8.08 -5.42
C VAL A 42 -7.79 7.83 -6.45
N ALA A 43 -7.17 8.88 -7.00
CA ALA A 43 -6.07 8.77 -7.98
C ALA A 43 -4.85 8.00 -7.45
N LYS A 44 -4.71 7.85 -6.12
CA LYS A 44 -3.69 7.01 -5.48
C LYS A 44 -3.74 5.56 -5.93
N LEU A 45 -4.92 5.04 -6.34
CA LEU A 45 -5.08 3.69 -6.90
C LEU A 45 -4.19 3.40 -8.10
N GLU A 46 -3.85 4.45 -8.86
CA GLU A 46 -3.15 4.36 -10.14
C GLU A 46 -1.71 4.90 -10.02
N SER A 47 -1.26 5.24 -8.79
CA SER A 47 0.09 5.73 -8.48
C SER A 47 0.92 4.65 -7.75
N PRO A 48 1.94 4.05 -8.39
CA PRO A 48 2.79 3.02 -7.77
C PRO A 48 3.63 3.49 -6.57
N ALA A 49 3.63 4.78 -6.28
CA ALA A 49 4.40 5.41 -5.20
C ALA A 49 3.52 5.97 -4.07
N SER A 50 2.20 5.76 -4.13
CA SER A 50 1.27 6.34 -3.16
C SER A 50 0.94 5.40 -1.99
N ASN A 51 0.46 6.00 -0.89
CA ASN A 51 -0.14 5.27 0.22
C ASN A 51 -1.49 4.66 -0.21
N ALA A 52 -1.93 3.63 0.52
CA ALA A 52 -3.27 3.07 0.38
C ALA A 52 -4.36 4.15 0.46
N VAL A 53 -5.39 4.00 -0.37
CA VAL A 53 -6.50 4.95 -0.51
C VAL A 53 -7.35 4.93 0.77
N ARG A 54 -7.57 6.11 1.34
CA ARG A 54 -8.40 6.27 2.53
C ARG A 54 -9.85 6.39 2.11
N TRP A 55 -10.54 5.24 2.05
CA TRP A 55 -11.90 5.18 1.54
C TRP A 55 -12.91 5.88 2.43
N ASP A 56 -12.65 6.01 3.73
CA ASP A 56 -13.47 6.81 4.64
C ASP A 56 -13.44 8.30 4.25
N ASP A 57 -12.26 8.90 4.07
CA ASP A 57 -12.10 10.27 3.55
C ASP A 57 -12.83 10.47 2.19
N VAL A 58 -12.79 9.46 1.31
CA VAL A 58 -13.48 9.49 0.01
C VAL A 58 -15.00 9.45 0.18
N VAL A 59 -15.52 8.61 1.07
CA VAL A 59 -16.96 8.50 1.34
C VAL A 59 -17.48 9.76 2.02
N GLU A 60 -16.76 10.30 3.01
CA GLU A 60 -17.11 11.54 3.72
C GLU A 60 -17.10 12.74 2.76
N GLY A 61 -15.98 12.97 2.07
CA GLY A 61 -15.85 14.11 1.15
C GLY A 61 -16.84 14.06 -0.02
N ALA A 62 -17.07 12.88 -0.61
CA ALA A 62 -18.07 12.72 -1.66
C ALA A 62 -19.50 12.83 -1.13
N SER A 63 -19.78 12.33 0.09
CA SER A 63 -21.08 12.47 0.76
C SER A 63 -21.48 13.92 0.91
N GLU A 64 -20.61 14.75 1.49
CA GLU A 64 -20.96 16.15 1.78
C GLU A 64 -21.10 16.99 0.51
N LEU A 65 -20.26 16.75 -0.50
CA LEU A 65 -20.43 17.35 -1.83
C LEU A 65 -21.75 16.92 -2.49
N LEU A 66 -22.12 15.63 -2.42
CA LEU A 66 -23.37 15.11 -2.99
C LEU A 66 -24.63 15.64 -2.30
N LYS A 67 -24.56 15.92 -0.99
CA LYS A 67 -25.65 16.57 -0.25
C LYS A 67 -25.73 18.08 -0.54
N HIS A 68 -24.61 18.79 -0.42
CA HIS A 68 -24.61 20.23 -0.16
C HIS A 68 -23.98 21.08 -1.27
N THR A 69 -23.43 20.49 -2.35
CA THR A 69 -22.73 21.27 -3.40
C THR A 69 -23.09 20.87 -4.84
N THR A 70 -23.15 19.57 -5.16
CA THR A 70 -23.28 19.10 -6.54
C THR A 70 -23.85 17.70 -6.63
N LYS A 71 -24.59 17.39 -7.69
CA LYS A 71 -24.87 16.01 -8.11
C LYS A 71 -23.92 15.68 -9.27
N ASP A 72 -22.78 15.06 -8.99
CA ASP A 72 -21.80 14.62 -10.00
C ASP A 72 -21.63 13.09 -9.99
N LEU A 73 -21.64 12.47 -11.17
CA LEU A 73 -21.50 11.02 -11.33
C LEU A 73 -20.12 10.48 -10.92
N TRP A 74 -19.04 11.25 -11.05
CA TRP A 74 -17.72 10.82 -10.57
C TRP A 74 -17.71 10.73 -9.04
N LEU A 75 -18.28 11.70 -8.33
CA LEU A 75 -18.43 11.63 -6.88
C LEU A 75 -19.34 10.47 -6.46
N ALA A 76 -20.46 10.27 -7.16
CA ALA A 76 -21.34 9.12 -6.90
C ALA A 76 -20.63 7.77 -7.11
N SER A 77 -19.82 7.63 -8.17
CA SER A 77 -19.03 6.42 -8.44
C SER A 77 -17.88 6.21 -7.45
N TYR A 78 -17.20 7.27 -7.03
CA TYR A 78 -16.16 7.22 -6.00
C TYR A 78 -16.75 6.86 -4.63
N MET A 79 -17.86 7.49 -4.23
CA MET A 79 -18.57 7.18 -3.00
C MET A 79 -19.11 5.74 -3.02
N ALA A 80 -19.67 5.27 -4.14
CA ALA A 80 -20.20 3.93 -4.24
C ALA A 80 -19.13 2.84 -4.09
N TYR A 81 -17.94 3.04 -4.68
CA TYR A 81 -16.81 2.13 -4.47
C TYR A 81 -16.20 2.27 -3.07
N GLY A 82 -16.15 3.49 -2.51
CA GLY A 82 -15.71 3.72 -1.13
C GLY A 82 -16.62 3.07 -0.09
N LEU A 83 -17.94 3.09 -0.31
CA LEU A 83 -18.91 2.37 0.52
C LEU A 83 -18.71 0.85 0.43
N TYR A 84 -18.40 0.30 -0.76
CA TYR A 84 -17.97 -1.09 -0.87
C TYR A 84 -16.69 -1.37 -0.06
N ALA A 85 -15.68 -0.51 -0.19
CA ALA A 85 -14.38 -0.70 0.47
C ALA A 85 -14.42 -0.53 2.01
N THR A 86 -15.43 0.16 2.55
CA THR A 86 -15.61 0.41 4.00
C THR A 86 -16.71 -0.44 4.65
N ARG A 87 -17.73 -0.88 3.89
CA ARG A 87 -18.93 -1.58 4.41
C ARG A 87 -19.32 -2.83 3.58
N GLY A 88 -18.42 -3.31 2.73
CA GLY A 88 -18.63 -4.53 1.93
C GLY A 88 -19.82 -4.44 0.97
N LEU A 89 -20.47 -5.58 0.73
CA LEU A 89 -21.57 -5.69 -0.25
C LEU A 89 -22.79 -4.83 0.11
N ASP A 90 -23.04 -4.58 1.40
CA ASP A 90 -24.14 -3.72 1.86
C ASP A 90 -23.87 -2.23 1.55
N GLY A 91 -22.61 -1.80 1.72
CA GLY A 91 -22.13 -0.52 1.23
C GLY A 91 -22.22 -0.41 -0.30
N ALA A 92 -21.85 -1.47 -1.03
CA ALA A 92 -21.98 -1.51 -2.48
C ALA A 92 -23.43 -1.37 -2.96
N ALA A 93 -24.38 -2.04 -2.29
CA ALA A 93 -25.81 -1.94 -2.58
C ALA A 93 -26.31 -0.50 -2.38
N THR A 94 -25.93 0.13 -1.26
CA THR A 94 -26.25 1.55 -0.96
C THR A 94 -25.67 2.49 -2.03
N GLY A 95 -24.38 2.34 -2.35
CA GLY A 95 -23.69 3.16 -3.35
C GLY A 95 -24.28 3.02 -4.75
N THR A 96 -24.62 1.79 -5.14
CA THR A 96 -25.28 1.51 -6.43
C THR A 96 -26.68 2.11 -6.49
N ALA A 97 -27.43 2.11 -5.37
CA ALA A 97 -28.73 2.75 -5.28
C ALA A 97 -28.62 4.29 -5.37
N VAL A 98 -27.63 4.92 -4.73
CA VAL A 98 -27.35 6.36 -4.90
C VAL A 98 -27.01 6.68 -6.36
N LEU A 99 -26.13 5.91 -7.00
CA LEU A 99 -25.80 6.04 -8.42
C LEU A 99 -27.05 5.97 -9.32
N ALA A 100 -27.95 5.02 -9.05
CA ALA A 100 -29.20 4.88 -9.78
C ALA A 100 -30.10 6.11 -9.58
N GLU A 101 -30.35 6.53 -8.33
CA GLU A 101 -31.26 7.63 -8.02
C GLU A 101 -30.75 8.99 -8.51
N VAL A 102 -29.45 9.29 -8.45
CA VAL A 102 -28.94 10.55 -9.03
C VAL A 102 -29.00 10.54 -10.56
N THR A 103 -28.79 9.39 -11.19
CA THR A 103 -28.93 9.21 -12.65
C THR A 103 -30.38 9.32 -13.10
N GLU A 104 -31.33 8.85 -12.28
CA GLU A 104 -32.76 8.87 -12.57
C GLU A 104 -33.37 10.27 -12.38
N ARG A 105 -33.14 10.89 -11.21
CA ARG A 105 -33.79 12.15 -10.79
C ARG A 105 -33.21 13.39 -11.47
N TYR A 106 -31.89 13.50 -11.56
CA TYR A 106 -31.22 14.75 -11.96
C TYR A 106 -30.74 14.75 -13.43
N TRP A 107 -31.16 13.80 -14.27
CA TRP A 107 -30.51 13.50 -15.55
C TRP A 107 -30.18 14.70 -16.45
N GLN A 108 -30.97 15.78 -16.49
CA GLN A 108 -30.62 16.93 -17.33
C GLN A 108 -29.44 17.71 -16.73
N ASP A 109 -29.57 18.11 -15.46
CA ASP A 109 -28.68 19.05 -14.76
C ASP A 109 -27.47 18.38 -14.06
N LEU A 110 -27.48 17.04 -13.96
CA LEU A 110 -26.42 16.21 -13.38
C LEU A 110 -25.04 16.46 -14.03
N PHE A 111 -23.99 16.50 -13.22
CA PHE A 111 -22.62 16.69 -13.70
C PHE A 111 -21.90 15.34 -13.97
N PRO A 112 -20.97 15.27 -14.96
CA PRO A 112 -20.72 16.26 -16.02
C PRO A 112 -21.96 16.47 -16.91
N GLU A 113 -22.15 17.68 -17.42
CA GLU A 113 -23.32 18.13 -18.19
C GLU A 113 -23.82 17.13 -19.26
N ALA A 114 -25.13 17.08 -19.55
CA ALA A 114 -25.74 16.12 -20.48
C ALA A 114 -25.08 16.06 -21.89
N LYS A 115 -24.61 17.20 -22.40
CA LYS A 115 -23.86 17.30 -23.68
C LYS A 115 -22.53 16.52 -23.68
N ARG A 116 -22.04 16.09 -22.51
CA ARG A 116 -20.79 15.37 -22.28
C ARG A 116 -21.05 13.88 -21.97
N LEU A 117 -22.00 13.26 -22.69
CA LEU A 117 -22.50 11.90 -22.42
C LEU A 117 -21.41 10.85 -22.18
N ARG A 118 -20.33 10.83 -22.99
CA ARG A 118 -19.17 9.94 -22.78
C ARG A 118 -18.47 10.16 -21.43
N GLY A 119 -18.40 11.39 -20.94
CA GLY A 119 -17.84 11.71 -19.62
C GLY A 119 -18.69 11.19 -18.46
N ARG A 120 -20.02 11.17 -18.61
CA ARG A 120 -20.94 10.52 -17.67
C ARG A 120 -20.84 8.99 -17.73
N ALA A 121 -20.82 8.42 -18.93
CA ALA A 121 -20.67 6.98 -19.13
C ALA A 121 -19.36 6.45 -18.54
N ASN A 122 -18.25 7.17 -18.74
CA ASN A 122 -16.95 6.82 -18.16
C ASN A 122 -16.97 6.79 -16.61
N ALA A 123 -17.72 7.69 -15.96
CA ALA A 123 -17.85 7.69 -14.50
C ALA A 123 -18.54 6.40 -14.00
N VAL A 124 -19.68 6.06 -14.60
CA VAL A 124 -20.42 4.82 -14.27
C VAL A 124 -19.59 3.58 -14.60
N ALA A 125 -18.88 3.56 -15.74
CA ALA A 125 -17.98 2.47 -16.11
C ALA A 125 -16.85 2.27 -15.08
N TRP A 126 -16.25 3.34 -14.57
CA TRP A 126 -15.18 3.27 -13.56
C TRP A 126 -15.62 2.52 -12.31
N PHE A 127 -16.89 2.67 -11.88
CA PHE A 127 -17.47 1.91 -10.77
C PHE A 127 -17.75 0.45 -11.17
N VAL A 128 -18.46 0.23 -12.28
CA VAL A 128 -18.91 -1.10 -12.74
C VAL A 128 -17.73 -2.02 -13.01
N ASP A 129 -16.72 -1.55 -13.74
CA ASP A 129 -15.50 -2.31 -14.04
C ASP A 129 -14.73 -2.70 -12.78
N ARG A 130 -14.62 -1.78 -11.81
CA ARG A 130 -13.82 -2.01 -10.61
C ARG A 130 -14.53 -2.95 -9.64
N LEU A 131 -15.86 -2.82 -9.51
CA LEU A 131 -16.68 -3.75 -8.73
C LEU A 131 -16.74 -5.15 -9.38
N GLY A 132 -16.86 -5.21 -10.71
CA GLY A 132 -16.85 -6.47 -11.48
C GLY A 132 -15.52 -7.23 -11.41
N ARG A 133 -14.39 -6.54 -11.19
CA ARG A 133 -13.07 -7.15 -10.98
C ARG A 133 -12.85 -7.67 -9.57
N ILE A 134 -13.43 -7.03 -8.54
CA ILE A 134 -13.18 -7.38 -7.13
C ILE A 134 -14.16 -8.43 -6.59
N LEU A 135 -15.43 -8.44 -7.01
CA LEU A 135 -16.41 -9.45 -6.55
C LEU A 135 -15.97 -10.91 -6.77
N PRO A 136 -15.35 -11.30 -7.91
CA PRO A 136 -14.80 -12.64 -8.10
C PRO A 136 -13.65 -13.02 -7.14
N THR A 137 -13.13 -12.09 -6.35
CA THR A 137 -12.09 -12.31 -5.33
C THR A 137 -12.60 -12.26 -3.90
N VAL A 138 -13.90 -12.00 -3.69
CA VAL A 138 -14.53 -12.04 -2.36
C VAL A 138 -14.73 -13.50 -1.94
N ASP A 139 -14.30 -13.84 -0.73
CA ASP A 139 -14.53 -15.16 -0.15
C ASP A 139 -16.03 -15.40 0.09
N GLN A 140 -16.57 -16.46 -0.51
CA GLN A 140 -17.98 -16.85 -0.40
C GLN A 140 -18.39 -17.10 1.06
N ALA A 141 -17.48 -17.58 1.92
CA ALA A 141 -17.76 -17.78 3.35
C ALA A 141 -17.98 -16.47 4.12
N SER A 142 -17.56 -15.33 3.57
CA SER A 142 -17.77 -13.98 4.15
C SER A 142 -19.05 -13.28 3.68
N VAL A 143 -19.82 -13.91 2.76
CA VAL A 143 -20.95 -13.28 2.09
C VAL A 143 -22.29 -13.73 2.68
N SER A 144 -23.07 -12.77 3.18
CA SER A 144 -24.48 -12.98 3.51
C SER A 144 -25.39 -12.74 2.29
N ALA A 145 -26.46 -13.52 2.18
CA ALA A 145 -27.35 -13.50 1.01
C ALA A 145 -28.11 -12.17 0.84
N GLU A 146 -28.53 -11.53 1.93
CA GLU A 146 -29.33 -10.30 1.89
C GLU A 146 -28.59 -9.11 1.26
N PRO A 147 -27.37 -8.72 1.68
CA PRO A 147 -26.59 -7.69 0.99
C PRO A 147 -26.26 -8.01 -0.47
N LEU A 148 -26.07 -9.30 -0.81
CA LEU A 148 -25.82 -9.72 -2.19
C LEU A 148 -27.07 -9.60 -3.05
N ASP A 149 -28.24 -10.00 -2.54
CA ASP A 149 -29.54 -9.81 -3.19
C ASP A 149 -29.89 -8.31 -3.32
N ALA A 150 -29.56 -7.50 -2.31
CA ALA A 150 -29.68 -6.04 -2.35
C ALA A 150 -28.83 -5.42 -3.47
N LEU A 151 -27.55 -5.85 -3.58
CA LEU A 151 -26.65 -5.41 -4.65
C LEU A 151 -27.15 -5.87 -6.02
N ALA A 152 -27.67 -7.10 -6.15
CA ALA A 152 -28.24 -7.62 -7.39
C ALA A 152 -29.40 -6.75 -7.90
N VAL A 153 -30.33 -6.36 -7.01
CA VAL A 153 -31.46 -5.48 -7.34
C VAL A 153 -30.97 -4.09 -7.73
N ALA A 154 -30.04 -3.50 -6.97
CA ALA A 154 -29.48 -2.18 -7.27
C ALA A 154 -28.73 -2.13 -8.62
N VAL A 155 -27.86 -3.12 -8.88
CA VAL A 155 -27.11 -3.25 -10.14
C VAL A 155 -28.06 -3.48 -11.33
N LYS A 156 -29.14 -4.24 -11.15
CA LYS A 156 -30.17 -4.43 -12.17
C LYS A 156 -30.88 -3.11 -12.52
N ARG A 157 -31.19 -2.25 -11.53
CA ARG A 157 -31.78 -0.92 -11.77
C ARG A 157 -30.81 0.02 -12.46
N LEU A 158 -29.56 0.09 -12.00
CA LEU A 158 -28.53 0.93 -12.63
C LEU A 158 -28.24 0.49 -14.07
N ALA A 159 -28.21 -0.81 -14.36
CA ALA A 159 -28.06 -1.35 -15.72
C ALA A 159 -29.26 -1.04 -16.63
N GLN A 160 -30.48 -0.98 -16.08
CA GLN A 160 -31.66 -0.52 -16.83
C GLN A 160 -31.51 0.95 -17.22
N LEU A 161 -31.35 1.84 -16.22
CA LEU A 161 -31.17 3.28 -16.42
C LEU A 161 -30.00 3.57 -17.38
N SER A 162 -28.92 2.80 -17.28
CA SER A 162 -27.78 2.92 -18.18
C SER A 162 -28.14 2.72 -19.65
N ARG A 163 -28.93 1.69 -19.98
CA ARG A 163 -29.37 1.46 -21.37
C ARG A 163 -30.34 2.53 -21.86
N GLU A 164 -31.22 3.00 -20.97
CA GLU A 164 -32.19 4.07 -21.24
C GLU A 164 -31.54 5.45 -21.44
N ARG A 165 -30.38 5.71 -20.82
CA ARG A 165 -29.75 7.05 -20.75
C ARG A 165 -28.46 7.19 -21.56
N PHE A 166 -27.66 6.15 -21.75
CA PHE A 166 -26.34 6.23 -22.42
C PHE A 166 -26.31 5.67 -23.86
N SER A 167 -27.40 5.07 -24.35
CA SER A 167 -27.46 4.39 -25.66
C SER A 167 -26.23 3.52 -25.94
N ASP A 168 -25.55 3.70 -27.08
CA ASP A 168 -24.39 2.91 -27.53
C ASP A 168 -23.14 3.13 -26.65
N MET A 169 -23.17 4.11 -25.75
CA MET A 169 -22.11 4.40 -24.78
C MET A 169 -22.34 3.75 -23.39
N ALA A 170 -23.36 2.90 -23.24
CA ALA A 170 -23.65 2.23 -21.97
C ALA A 170 -22.50 1.31 -21.49
N PRO A 171 -22.07 1.40 -20.21
CA PRO A 171 -21.05 0.50 -19.65
C PRO A 171 -21.43 -0.99 -19.67
N ALA A 172 -20.42 -1.86 -19.63
CA ALA A 172 -20.60 -3.31 -19.68
C ALA A 172 -21.01 -3.90 -18.32
N PHE A 173 -22.30 -3.90 -18.00
CA PHE A 173 -22.81 -4.48 -16.74
C PHE A 173 -22.74 -6.02 -16.65
N GLY A 174 -22.57 -6.72 -17.77
CA GLY A 174 -22.58 -8.19 -17.84
C GLY A 174 -21.61 -8.87 -16.86
N PRO A 175 -20.29 -8.58 -16.91
CA PRO A 175 -19.32 -9.19 -16.00
C PRO A 175 -19.61 -8.98 -14.50
N LEU A 176 -20.19 -7.83 -14.13
CA LEU A 176 -20.62 -7.55 -12.76
C LEU A 176 -21.87 -8.38 -12.37
N GLN A 177 -22.84 -8.50 -13.28
CA GLN A 177 -24.04 -9.31 -13.08
C GLN A 177 -23.70 -10.80 -12.99
N ASP A 178 -22.78 -11.29 -13.83
CA ASP A 178 -22.25 -12.66 -13.78
C ASP A 178 -21.50 -12.93 -12.46
N ALA A 179 -20.69 -11.99 -11.97
CA ALA A 179 -19.98 -12.12 -10.70
C ALA A 179 -20.96 -12.22 -9.51
N ILE A 180 -22.00 -11.37 -9.48
CA ILE A 180 -23.06 -11.42 -8.47
C ILE A 180 -23.82 -12.76 -8.54
N ALA A 181 -24.19 -13.22 -9.74
CA ALA A 181 -24.88 -14.49 -9.92
C ALA A 181 -24.05 -15.70 -9.47
N ARG A 182 -22.74 -15.71 -9.75
CA ARG A 182 -21.82 -16.76 -9.29
C ARG A 182 -21.66 -16.79 -7.78
N LEU A 183 -21.49 -15.63 -7.14
CA LEU A 183 -21.49 -15.53 -5.68
C LEU A 183 -22.82 -16.04 -5.10
N ARG A 184 -23.95 -15.70 -5.73
CA ARG A 184 -25.27 -16.07 -5.21
C ARG A 184 -25.57 -17.57 -5.33
N ALA A 185 -25.06 -18.22 -6.37
CA ALA A 185 -25.16 -19.67 -6.59
C ALA A 185 -24.19 -20.49 -5.72
N GLY A 186 -23.17 -19.86 -5.12
CA GLY A 186 -22.28 -20.50 -4.14
C GLY A 186 -22.83 -20.52 -2.70
N LEU A 187 -23.86 -19.71 -2.42
CA LEU A 187 -24.52 -19.67 -1.12
C LEU A 187 -25.58 -20.78 -1.02
N PRO A 188 -25.80 -21.37 0.18
CA PRO A 188 -26.90 -22.30 0.38
C PRO A 188 -28.24 -21.63 0.05
N GLU A 189 -29.11 -22.38 -0.62
CA GLU A 189 -30.50 -21.96 -0.86
C GLU A 189 -31.20 -21.81 0.50
N PRO A 190 -31.96 -20.72 0.73
CA PRO A 190 -32.58 -20.51 2.04
C PRO A 190 -33.57 -21.64 2.32
N GLU A 191 -33.39 -22.34 3.45
CA GLU A 191 -34.31 -23.41 3.85
C GLU A 191 -35.75 -22.88 3.81
N PRO A 192 -36.69 -23.60 3.17
CA PRO A 192 -38.09 -23.20 3.17
C PRO A 192 -38.56 -23.23 4.62
N ALA A 193 -38.90 -22.05 5.15
CA ALA A 193 -39.22 -21.87 6.57
C ALA A 193 -40.21 -22.95 7.03
N SER A 194 -39.76 -23.79 7.97
CA SER A 194 -40.56 -24.88 8.49
C SER A 194 -41.82 -24.31 9.13
N VAL A 195 -42.96 -24.55 8.46
CA VAL A 195 -44.26 -24.12 8.95
C VAL A 195 -44.43 -24.71 10.36
N PRO A 196 -44.71 -23.89 11.40
CA PRO A 196 -45.04 -24.43 12.70
C PRO A 196 -46.38 -25.15 12.57
N GLU A 197 -46.33 -26.48 12.43
CA GLU A 197 -47.53 -27.29 12.26
C GLU A 197 -48.52 -27.00 13.38
N GLY A 198 -49.70 -26.50 13.00
CA GLY A 198 -50.72 -26.08 13.94
C GLY A 198 -51.14 -27.25 14.82
N ARG A 199 -50.83 -27.16 16.11
CA ARG A 199 -51.16 -28.20 17.09
C ARG A 199 -52.67 -28.20 17.40
N THR A 200 -53.42 -28.75 16.45
CA THR A 200 -54.80 -29.25 16.54
C THR A 200 -55.68 -28.63 17.63
N ALA A 201 -56.47 -27.62 17.28
CA ALA A 201 -57.67 -27.27 18.05
C ALA A 201 -58.80 -28.24 17.67
N SER A 202 -59.41 -28.92 18.64
CA SER A 202 -60.80 -29.40 18.63
C SER A 202 -61.14 -30.21 19.89
N SER A 203 -61.90 -29.60 20.79
CA SER A 203 -62.97 -30.25 21.57
C SER A 203 -63.86 -29.16 22.14
N GLU A 204 -65.18 -29.28 21.96
CA GLU A 204 -66.20 -28.33 22.44
C GLU A 204 -66.16 -28.13 23.98
N ASP A 205 -66.70 -27.05 24.57
CA ASP A 205 -68.16 -26.95 24.80
C ASP A 205 -68.69 -25.54 25.16
N ALA A 206 -70.03 -25.40 25.03
CA ALA A 206 -70.94 -24.49 25.74
C ALA A 206 -70.90 -22.93 25.60
N ASP A 207 -71.77 -22.44 24.70
CA ASP A 207 -72.97 -21.60 25.03
C ASP A 207 -72.97 -20.04 25.01
N ALA A 208 -74.19 -19.50 24.87
CA ALA A 208 -74.70 -18.16 25.19
C ALA A 208 -74.37 -16.94 24.29
N SER A 209 -75.13 -16.85 23.20
CA SER A 209 -75.54 -15.66 22.44
C SER A 209 -75.60 -14.29 23.17
N GLN A 210 -75.10 -13.22 22.53
CA GLN A 210 -75.91 -12.04 22.16
C GLN A 210 -75.19 -11.01 21.25
N THR A 211 -75.92 -10.52 20.25
CA THR A 211 -75.72 -9.26 19.49
C THR A 211 -76.73 -8.20 20.02
N PRO A 212 -76.82 -6.92 19.55
CA PRO A 212 -76.22 -6.23 18.39
C PRO A 212 -75.46 -4.93 18.83
N VAL A 213 -75.05 -3.93 18.02
CA VAL A 213 -75.61 -3.25 16.82
C VAL A 213 -74.55 -2.60 15.91
N ASP A 214 -74.97 -2.22 14.69
CA ASP A 214 -74.23 -1.57 13.60
C ASP A 214 -73.56 -0.21 13.92
N GLY A 215 -72.64 0.24 13.05
CA GLY A 215 -71.94 1.53 13.22
C GLY A 215 -71.15 2.15 12.04
N THR A 216 -71.22 1.58 10.82
CA THR A 216 -70.93 2.21 9.50
C THR A 216 -69.80 3.26 9.35
N ALA A 217 -68.72 2.89 8.66
CA ALA A 217 -67.71 3.81 8.06
C ALA A 217 -68.26 4.53 6.78
N PRO A 218 -67.60 5.52 6.12
CA PRO A 218 -66.24 5.38 5.54
C PRO A 218 -65.40 6.69 5.36
N SER A 219 -64.24 6.55 4.68
CA SER A 219 -63.54 7.48 3.74
C SER A 219 -63.28 8.95 4.12
N GLN A 220 -62.02 9.43 4.11
CA GLN A 220 -61.25 9.98 2.95
C GLN A 220 -61.92 11.25 2.36
N ASP A 221 -61.24 12.39 2.22
CA ASP A 221 -60.04 12.60 1.38
C ASP A 221 -59.07 13.69 1.92
N GLU A 222 -58.10 14.09 1.09
CA GLU A 222 -56.99 15.03 1.37
C GLU A 222 -57.44 16.50 1.53
N ASP A 223 -56.68 17.30 2.29
CA ASP A 223 -55.98 18.45 1.70
C ASP A 223 -54.78 18.93 2.56
N THR A 224 -53.91 19.73 1.94
CA THR A 224 -52.80 20.53 2.54
C THR A 224 -53.17 22.03 2.29
N PRO A 225 -52.40 23.10 2.62
CA PRO A 225 -51.08 23.19 3.24
C PRO A 225 -50.92 24.30 4.33
N SER A 226 -49.68 24.44 4.82
CA SER A 226 -49.09 25.66 5.44
C SER A 226 -49.72 26.22 6.74
N GLY A 227 -48.97 26.78 7.69
CA GLY A 227 -47.52 27.01 7.78
C GLY A 227 -47.23 27.99 8.93
N GLU A 228 -45.95 28.22 9.25
CA GLU A 228 -45.46 29.21 10.24
C GLU A 228 -45.89 28.88 11.71
N ASP A 229 -45.15 29.24 12.77
CA ASP A 229 -43.95 30.09 12.90
C ASP A 229 -43.01 29.59 14.04
N GLY A 230 -42.14 30.45 14.60
CA GLY A 230 -41.18 30.15 15.70
C GLY A 230 -41.76 29.67 17.05
N GLU A 231 -40.96 29.50 18.13
CA GLU A 231 -39.68 30.18 18.43
C GLU A 231 -38.73 29.36 19.35
N THR A 232 -37.67 29.98 19.89
CA THR A 232 -36.47 29.33 20.45
C THR A 232 -36.42 29.11 21.99
N ALA A 233 -35.60 28.13 22.40
CA ALA A 233 -34.92 28.03 23.71
C ALA A 233 -35.83 27.67 24.93
N VAL A 234 -35.35 27.36 26.15
CA VAL A 234 -34.04 27.54 26.81
C VAL A 234 -33.59 26.26 27.59
N ARG A 235 -32.30 26.20 27.93
CA ARG A 235 -31.63 25.17 28.78
C ARG A 235 -32.04 25.22 30.28
N ALA A 236 -31.53 24.22 31.03
CA ALA A 236 -31.22 24.18 32.48
C ALA A 236 -32.07 23.15 33.28
N ALA A 237 -31.55 22.48 34.33
CA ALA A 237 -30.17 22.18 34.77
C ALA A 237 -30.21 21.05 35.84
N ASP A 238 -29.04 20.62 36.34
CA ASP A 238 -28.69 19.97 37.62
C ASP A 238 -29.65 18.91 38.25
N ALA A 239 -29.30 17.65 38.51
CA ALA A 239 -28.13 17.02 39.18
C ALA A 239 -28.30 16.77 40.71
N THR A 240 -27.51 15.79 41.22
CA THR A 240 -27.08 15.59 42.63
C THR A 240 -27.77 14.50 43.48
N THR A 241 -27.01 13.45 43.83
CA THR A 241 -27.12 12.53 45.02
C THR A 241 -28.35 11.61 45.21
N ALA A 242 -28.33 10.51 46.00
CA ALA A 242 -27.26 9.55 46.37
C ALA A 242 -27.84 8.38 47.24
N THR A 243 -27.00 7.37 47.51
CA THR A 243 -27.04 6.44 48.68
C THR A 243 -27.74 5.07 48.51
N ARG A 244 -27.20 4.07 49.21
CA ARG A 244 -27.52 2.61 49.24
C ARG A 244 -27.97 2.22 50.68
N PRO A 245 -28.50 1.02 50.98
CA PRO A 245 -27.62 -0.08 51.42
C PRO A 245 -28.14 -1.52 51.11
N GLY A 246 -27.35 -2.55 51.47
CA GLY A 246 -27.72 -3.99 51.40
C GLY A 246 -27.14 -4.76 50.20
N ALA A 247 -27.19 -6.11 50.13
CA ALA A 247 -27.57 -7.13 51.15
C ALA A 247 -27.01 -8.53 50.74
N ALA A 248 -27.19 -9.56 51.58
CA ALA A 248 -26.89 -10.99 51.30
C ALA A 248 -27.82 -11.91 52.13
N PRO A 249 -27.80 -13.25 51.91
CA PRO A 249 -27.00 -14.10 52.82
C PRO A 249 -26.21 -15.24 52.11
N ASP A 250 -25.75 -16.22 52.89
CA ASP A 250 -24.62 -17.14 52.67
C ASP A 250 -25.06 -18.63 52.74
N ASN A 251 -24.17 -19.58 52.38
CA ASN A 251 -24.09 -20.94 52.96
C ASN A 251 -22.87 -21.76 52.48
N THR A 252 -22.34 -22.60 53.38
CA THR A 252 -21.09 -23.39 53.24
C THR A 252 -21.32 -24.90 53.24
N GLU A 253 -20.39 -25.71 52.70
CA GLU A 253 -19.83 -26.91 53.39
C GLU A 253 -18.69 -27.65 52.63
N THR A 254 -17.98 -28.55 53.33
CA THR A 254 -16.90 -29.47 52.85
C THR A 254 -16.71 -30.56 53.95
N PRO A 255 -16.16 -31.79 53.73
CA PRO A 255 -14.70 -31.98 53.56
C PRO A 255 -14.17 -33.34 52.95
N THR A 256 -12.84 -33.56 53.08
CA THR A 256 -12.06 -34.85 53.23
C THR A 256 -11.72 -35.84 52.08
N ASN A 257 -10.40 -36.00 51.82
CA ASN A 257 -9.54 -37.23 51.81
C ASN A 257 -9.85 -38.47 50.90
N ASP A 258 -8.92 -39.36 50.48
CA ASP A 258 -7.43 -39.51 50.58
C ASP A 258 -6.88 -40.54 49.52
N ASN A 259 -5.54 -40.67 49.38
CA ASN A 259 -4.75 -41.76 48.74
C ASN A 259 -4.89 -42.06 47.22
N GLY A 260 -3.90 -42.68 46.54
CA GLY A 260 -2.52 -43.02 46.95
C GLY A 260 -1.80 -44.10 46.09
N ASN A 261 -0.45 -44.01 45.95
CA ASN A 261 0.50 -44.92 45.23
C ASN A 261 0.37 -44.99 43.68
N ARG A 262 1.44 -45.09 42.85
CA ARG A 262 2.70 -45.90 42.80
C ARG A 262 2.46 -47.38 42.37
N SER A 263 3.34 -48.10 41.66
CA SER A 263 4.78 -47.88 41.38
C SER A 263 5.36 -48.72 40.19
N ALA A 264 6.50 -48.26 39.66
CA ALA A 264 7.73 -49.03 39.31
C ALA A 264 7.82 -50.18 38.25
N ARG A 265 8.90 -50.07 37.44
CA ARG A 265 9.92 -51.10 37.03
C ARG A 265 9.55 -52.09 35.90
N GLU A 266 10.48 -52.75 35.16
CA GLU A 266 11.96 -52.96 35.18
C GLU A 266 12.44 -53.38 33.73
N ALA A 267 13.68 -53.85 33.45
CA ALA A 267 14.95 -53.11 33.28
C ALA A 267 15.99 -53.91 32.42
N GLY A 268 17.07 -53.26 31.94
CA GLY A 268 18.31 -53.90 31.40
C GLY A 268 18.36 -54.20 29.88
N ASN A 269 19.51 -54.51 29.25
CA ASN A 269 20.93 -54.42 29.69
C ASN A 269 21.93 -54.57 28.50
N ALA A 270 23.08 -53.86 28.51
CA ALA A 270 24.33 -54.07 27.71
C ALA A 270 24.19 -54.00 26.15
N SER A 271 25.20 -53.92 25.26
CA SER A 271 26.69 -53.80 25.26
C SER A 271 27.16 -53.43 23.80
N ALA A 272 28.39 -53.04 23.40
CA ALA A 272 29.66 -52.71 24.09
C ALA A 272 30.64 -51.86 23.19
N LYS A 273 31.26 -50.82 23.78
CA LYS A 273 32.73 -50.59 23.88
C LYS A 273 33.65 -50.63 22.61
N GLY A 274 34.19 -49.46 22.21
CA GLY A 274 35.33 -49.35 21.25
C GLY A 274 36.05 -47.97 21.28
N LYS A 275 37.39 -47.98 21.28
CA LYS A 275 38.35 -46.83 21.36
C LYS A 275 39.78 -47.37 21.07
N PRO A 276 40.85 -46.57 20.89
CA PRO A 276 41.02 -45.17 20.44
C PRO A 276 42.15 -45.04 19.35
N ALA A 277 42.77 -43.85 19.21
CA ALA A 277 44.14 -43.63 18.69
C ALA A 277 44.36 -43.88 17.16
N GLN A 278 45.44 -43.49 16.45
CA GLN A 278 46.61 -42.57 16.61
C GLN A 278 47.26 -42.36 15.20
N ALA A 279 48.25 -41.50 14.89
CA ALA A 279 49.06 -40.47 15.58
C ALA A 279 49.68 -39.49 14.52
N ASN A 280 50.40 -38.45 14.99
CA ASN A 280 51.42 -37.64 14.30
C ASN A 280 50.96 -36.67 13.18
N GLY A 281 51.61 -35.51 12.98
CA GLY A 281 52.59 -34.83 13.85
C GLY A 281 53.60 -33.93 13.10
N ALA A 282 53.84 -32.72 13.64
CA ALA A 282 54.87 -31.72 13.26
C ALA A 282 54.85 -31.19 11.80
N GLY A 283 55.17 -29.91 11.54
CA GLY A 283 55.51 -28.81 12.45
C GLY A 283 56.01 -27.57 11.67
N ASN A 284 56.45 -26.54 12.41
CA ASN A 284 57.32 -25.40 12.05
C ASN A 284 57.91 -25.36 10.61
N SER A 285 58.03 -24.20 9.93
CA SER A 285 58.34 -22.89 10.52
C SER A 285 58.28 -21.71 9.54
N SER A 286 58.26 -20.50 10.11
CA SER A 286 59.01 -19.30 9.68
C SER A 286 58.89 -18.75 8.24
N ALA A 287 58.32 -17.53 8.17
CA ALA A 287 58.70 -16.48 7.21
C ALA A 287 60.14 -15.94 7.51
N PRO A 288 60.64 -14.80 6.99
CA PRO A 288 60.15 -13.86 5.93
C PRO A 288 61.26 -13.48 4.89
N VAL A 289 61.15 -12.31 4.22
CA VAL A 289 62.23 -11.32 3.86
C VAL A 289 62.36 -10.89 2.38
N LYS A 290 62.13 -9.57 2.14
CA LYS A 290 62.61 -8.69 1.01
C LYS A 290 62.20 -9.08 -0.43
N GLY A 291 62.29 -8.18 -1.44
CA GLY A 291 62.54 -6.73 -1.39
C GLY A 291 63.34 -6.18 -2.60
N ASN A 292 63.27 -4.86 -2.80
CA ASN A 292 64.02 -4.01 -3.74
C ASN A 292 63.67 -4.00 -5.25
N THR A 293 63.30 -2.78 -5.66
CA THR A 293 63.49 -2.13 -6.97
C THR A 293 64.92 -2.19 -7.55
N ALA A 294 65.07 -2.19 -8.89
CA ALA A 294 65.96 -1.27 -9.64
C ALA A 294 65.91 -1.42 -11.19
N GLN A 295 65.41 -0.38 -11.88
CA GLN A 295 66.16 0.44 -12.86
C GLN A 295 67.04 -0.22 -13.96
N GLY A 296 66.69 -0.03 -15.26
CA GLY A 296 67.60 -0.29 -16.39
C GLY A 296 67.00 -0.16 -17.81
N ASN A 297 67.49 0.78 -18.62
CA ASN A 297 67.28 0.95 -20.07
C ASN A 297 68.70 1.08 -20.71
N PRO A 298 68.97 0.86 -22.03
CA PRO A 298 69.01 2.04 -22.95
C PRO A 298 68.97 1.82 -24.50
N THR A 299 68.84 2.96 -25.22
CA THR A 299 69.26 3.26 -26.63
C THR A 299 68.47 2.62 -27.81
N THR A 300 68.30 3.23 -28.99
CA THR A 300 68.86 4.44 -29.69
C THR A 300 67.71 5.25 -30.39
N LYS A 301 67.80 6.30 -31.26
CA LYS A 301 68.88 7.10 -31.91
C LYS A 301 68.32 8.44 -32.50
N SER A 302 69.21 9.42 -32.73
CA SER A 302 69.14 10.52 -33.74
C SER A 302 68.09 11.66 -33.66
N ALA A 303 68.43 12.80 -34.29
CA ALA A 303 67.78 14.14 -34.27
C ALA A 303 67.96 14.84 -35.67
N PRO A 304 67.88 16.19 -35.94
CA PRO A 304 67.86 17.40 -35.08
C PRO A 304 66.84 18.53 -35.45
N ALA A 305 66.97 19.73 -34.83
CA ALA A 305 66.12 20.94 -34.95
C ALA A 305 66.81 22.13 -35.71
N PRO A 306 66.24 23.38 -35.82
CA PRO A 306 66.13 24.41 -34.74
C PRO A 306 64.77 25.19 -34.68
N ALA A 307 64.25 25.72 -33.55
CA ALA A 307 64.54 26.97 -32.78
C ALA A 307 64.39 28.30 -33.60
N LYS A 308 63.85 29.47 -33.14
CA LYS A 308 63.72 30.22 -31.84
C LYS A 308 62.50 31.22 -31.93
N SER A 309 62.08 32.15 -31.02
CA SER A 309 62.08 32.39 -29.55
C SER A 309 61.31 33.70 -29.16
N SER A 310 61.02 33.92 -27.86
CA SER A 310 60.96 35.21 -27.07
C SER A 310 59.91 36.35 -27.30
N THR A 311 59.29 36.80 -26.18
CA THR A 311 58.78 38.19 -25.84
C THR A 311 57.68 38.84 -26.72
N ALA A 312 57.00 39.96 -26.40
CA ALA A 312 56.45 40.63 -25.17
C ALA A 312 55.64 41.90 -25.65
N GLN A 313 54.97 42.79 -24.89
CA GLN A 313 54.73 42.99 -23.44
C GLN A 313 53.37 43.75 -23.20
N ASP A 314 53.30 44.73 -22.28
CA ASP A 314 52.14 45.53 -21.83
C ASP A 314 51.49 46.49 -22.85
N THR A 315 50.18 46.78 -22.66
CA THR A 315 49.61 48.13 -22.31
C THR A 315 48.06 48.10 -22.35
N ALA A 316 47.30 49.08 -21.84
CA ALA A 316 47.26 49.72 -20.51
C ALA A 316 46.08 50.75 -20.47
N LYS A 317 45.21 50.69 -19.45
CA LYS A 317 44.13 51.67 -19.10
C LYS A 317 43.00 51.91 -20.13
N GLY A 318 41.78 52.11 -19.61
CA GLY A 318 40.64 52.66 -20.36
C GLY A 318 39.33 52.56 -19.58
N SER A 319 38.89 53.67 -18.97
CA SER A 319 37.60 53.75 -18.26
C SER A 319 36.64 54.66 -19.01
N ALA A 320 35.38 54.24 -19.20
CA ALA A 320 34.21 55.11 -19.29
C ALA A 320 32.91 54.27 -19.24
N ALA A 321 31.81 54.93 -18.84
CA ALA A 321 30.51 54.30 -18.60
C ALA A 321 29.50 54.45 -19.75
N SER A 322 28.30 53.92 -19.51
CA SER A 322 26.96 54.31 -20.02
C SER A 322 26.27 53.43 -21.09
N GLN A 323 25.14 52.87 -20.65
CA GLN A 323 23.80 52.80 -21.29
C GLN A 323 23.68 52.75 -22.84
N GLY A 324 22.89 51.80 -23.39
CA GLY A 324 22.52 51.95 -24.82
C GLY A 324 21.66 50.92 -25.59
N GLY A 325 20.94 49.96 -25.00
CA GLY A 325 19.82 49.26 -25.67
C GLY A 325 20.05 48.41 -26.95
N ALA A 326 18.95 47.90 -27.50
CA ALA A 326 18.76 47.26 -28.82
C ALA A 326 19.52 45.95 -29.17
N SER A 327 18.81 44.83 -28.96
CA SER A 327 18.89 43.52 -29.62
C SER A 327 19.57 43.42 -31.00
N ALA A 328 20.46 42.43 -31.17
CA ALA A 328 20.72 41.75 -32.45
C ALA A 328 21.32 40.33 -32.29
N ASN A 329 20.84 39.40 -33.11
CA ASN A 329 21.48 38.14 -33.58
C ASN A 329 22.30 37.29 -32.58
N GLY A 330 21.65 36.30 -31.97
CA GLY A 330 22.30 35.03 -31.65
C GLY A 330 22.40 34.13 -32.89
N THR A 331 23.58 33.60 -33.19
CA THR A 331 23.81 32.70 -34.33
C THR A 331 23.00 31.41 -34.19
N PRO A 332 22.29 30.93 -35.24
CA PRO A 332 21.63 29.62 -35.20
C PRO A 332 22.62 28.49 -34.93
N ALA A 333 22.25 27.55 -34.06
CA ALA A 333 22.97 26.29 -33.93
C ALA A 333 22.95 25.54 -35.28
N PRO A 334 24.01 24.79 -35.63
CA PRO A 334 24.06 24.05 -36.89
C PRO A 334 22.89 23.05 -36.97
N PRO A 335 22.29 22.86 -38.16
CA PRO A 335 21.15 21.97 -38.32
C PRO A 335 21.55 20.55 -37.93
N ARG A 336 20.83 19.99 -36.94
CA ARG A 336 21.03 18.62 -36.46
C ARG A 336 20.83 17.66 -37.64
N ALA A 337 21.81 16.78 -37.88
CA ALA A 337 21.76 15.84 -38.99
C ALA A 337 20.45 15.03 -38.98
N ALA A 338 19.86 14.85 -40.16
CA ALA A 338 18.62 14.10 -40.30
C ALA A 338 18.84 12.66 -39.79
N ILE A 339 18.03 12.25 -38.82
CA ILE A 339 18.17 10.93 -38.19
C ILE A 339 17.59 9.90 -39.16
N GLU A 340 18.46 9.09 -39.77
CA GLU A 340 18.00 7.93 -40.52
C GLU A 340 17.30 6.95 -39.57
N VAL A 341 16.00 6.81 -39.77
CA VAL A 341 15.15 5.83 -39.10
C VAL A 341 15.15 4.60 -40.02
N PRO A 342 15.68 3.44 -39.58
CA PRO A 342 15.57 2.21 -40.37
C PRO A 342 14.09 1.84 -40.50
N PRO A 343 13.68 1.17 -41.60
CA PRO A 343 12.30 0.78 -41.80
C PRO A 343 11.79 -0.01 -40.58
N LEU A 344 10.75 0.54 -39.94
CA LEU A 344 10.05 -0.15 -38.85
C LEU A 344 9.31 -1.37 -39.43
N PRO A 345 9.17 -2.47 -38.67
CA PRO A 345 8.34 -3.59 -39.10
C PRO A 345 6.89 -3.10 -39.26
N GLU A 346 6.33 -3.29 -40.45
CA GLU A 346 4.94 -2.95 -40.73
C GLU A 346 3.99 -3.82 -39.89
N LEU A 347 3.05 -3.17 -39.19
CA LEU A 347 2.02 -3.89 -38.44
C LEU A 347 0.90 -4.29 -39.41
N PRO A 348 0.40 -5.55 -39.34
CA PRO A 348 -0.69 -6.00 -40.22
C PRO A 348 -1.97 -5.20 -39.95
N ALA A 349 -2.58 -4.66 -41.01
CA ALA A 349 -3.79 -3.83 -40.93
C ALA A 349 -5.00 -4.59 -40.34
N ALA A 350 -5.01 -5.92 -40.47
CA ALA A 350 -5.87 -6.83 -39.73
C ALA A 350 -4.99 -7.98 -39.20
N PRO A 351 -4.63 -8.00 -37.90
CA PRO A 351 -3.86 -9.10 -37.32
C PRO A 351 -4.71 -10.37 -37.20
N ASP A 352 -4.11 -11.52 -37.45
CA ASP A 352 -4.71 -12.80 -37.05
C ASP A 352 -4.61 -12.96 -35.53
N LEU A 353 -5.75 -13.14 -34.87
CA LEU A 353 -5.90 -13.35 -33.44
C LEU A 353 -6.70 -14.63 -33.15
N SER A 354 -6.78 -15.56 -34.11
CA SER A 354 -7.59 -16.78 -34.03
C SER A 354 -7.02 -17.87 -33.12
N SER A 355 -5.72 -17.84 -32.82
CA SER A 355 -5.05 -18.78 -31.92
C SER A 355 -4.08 -18.08 -30.95
N VAL A 356 -3.68 -18.79 -29.89
CA VAL A 356 -2.72 -18.27 -28.89
C VAL A 356 -1.34 -18.04 -29.53
N GLU A 357 -0.97 -18.87 -30.49
CA GLU A 357 0.26 -18.76 -31.29
C GLU A 357 0.19 -17.50 -32.17
N ALA A 358 -0.91 -17.30 -32.91
CA ALA A 358 -1.11 -16.11 -33.74
C ALA A 358 -1.07 -14.80 -32.91
N ILE A 359 -1.71 -14.79 -31.74
CA ILE A 359 -1.66 -13.67 -30.78
C ILE A 359 -0.21 -13.44 -30.30
N THR A 360 0.54 -14.51 -29.99
CA THR A 360 1.93 -14.43 -29.52
C THR A 360 2.87 -13.91 -30.61
N ASP A 361 2.63 -14.30 -31.87
CA ASP A 361 3.39 -13.87 -33.04
C ASP A 361 3.09 -12.40 -33.40
N PHE A 362 1.83 -11.97 -33.27
CA PHE A 362 1.46 -10.56 -33.35
C PHE A 362 2.13 -9.73 -32.24
N LEU A 363 2.09 -10.18 -30.98
CA LEU A 363 2.77 -9.51 -29.87
C LEU A 363 4.30 -9.49 -30.04
N ARG A 364 4.90 -10.48 -30.70
CA ARG A 364 6.32 -10.47 -31.08
C ARG A 364 6.61 -9.39 -32.12
N THR A 365 5.71 -9.20 -33.08
CA THR A 365 5.79 -8.18 -34.14
C THR A 365 5.63 -6.77 -33.56
N VAL A 366 4.64 -6.55 -32.69
CA VAL A 366 4.48 -5.31 -31.91
C VAL A 366 5.71 -5.04 -31.05
N GLY A 367 6.27 -6.07 -30.39
CA GLY A 367 7.53 -5.96 -29.66
C GLY A 367 8.69 -5.46 -30.54
N GLY A 368 8.80 -5.98 -31.76
CA GLY A 368 9.76 -5.49 -32.77
C GLY A 368 9.57 -4.03 -33.15
N ALA A 369 8.33 -3.57 -33.32
CA ALA A 369 8.02 -2.17 -33.58
C ALA A 369 8.43 -1.25 -32.40
N LEU A 370 8.17 -1.67 -31.15
CA LEU A 370 8.61 -0.96 -29.94
C LEU A 370 10.14 -0.86 -29.85
N LEU A 371 10.87 -1.92 -30.18
CA LEU A 371 12.34 -1.92 -30.24
C LEU A 371 12.88 -0.95 -31.31
N GLY A 372 12.25 -0.91 -32.50
CA GLY A 372 12.60 0.03 -33.56
C GLY A 372 12.37 1.48 -33.17
N ALA A 373 11.20 1.79 -32.59
CA ALA A 373 10.86 3.11 -32.07
C ALA A 373 11.79 3.54 -30.93
N ALA A 374 12.11 2.63 -30.00
CA ALA A 374 13.07 2.86 -28.91
C ALA A 374 14.46 3.24 -29.45
N GLY A 375 14.97 2.50 -30.44
CA GLY A 375 16.27 2.77 -31.06
C GLY A 375 16.30 4.10 -31.82
N ALA A 376 15.22 4.45 -32.53
CA ALA A 376 15.10 5.75 -33.19
C ALA A 376 15.05 6.91 -32.19
N LEU A 377 14.24 6.78 -31.13
CA LEU A 377 14.11 7.81 -30.09
C LEU A 377 15.43 7.99 -29.31
N ARG A 378 16.15 6.92 -28.97
CA ARG A 378 17.45 7.04 -28.29
C ARG A 378 18.49 7.82 -29.11
N ARG A 379 18.50 7.67 -30.44
CA ARG A 379 19.36 8.50 -31.32
C ARG A 379 18.90 9.96 -31.41
N ALA A 380 17.62 10.23 -31.18
CA ALA A 380 17.05 11.58 -31.16
C ALA A 380 17.17 12.28 -29.80
N SER A 381 17.15 11.53 -28.69
CA SER A 381 17.17 12.03 -27.33
C SER A 381 17.64 10.91 -26.40
N PRO A 382 18.96 10.66 -26.26
CA PRO A 382 19.48 9.59 -25.40
C PRO A 382 19.19 9.83 -23.91
N GLU A 383 18.83 11.05 -23.51
CA GLU A 383 18.33 11.41 -22.19
C GLU A 383 16.84 11.06 -21.96
N ASP A 384 16.06 10.79 -23.02
CA ASP A 384 14.62 10.53 -22.92
C ASP A 384 14.33 9.17 -22.25
N PRO A 385 13.67 9.16 -21.06
CA PRO A 385 13.32 7.92 -20.37
C PRO A 385 12.44 6.96 -21.17
N LEU A 386 11.62 7.47 -22.09
CA LEU A 386 10.66 6.68 -22.85
C LEU A 386 11.35 5.70 -23.81
N SER A 387 12.52 6.05 -24.36
CA SER A 387 13.30 5.15 -25.22
C SER A 387 13.69 3.85 -24.49
N TYR A 388 14.14 3.96 -23.23
CA TYR A 388 14.51 2.81 -22.41
C TYR A 388 13.29 1.99 -21.96
N ARG A 389 12.14 2.63 -21.73
CA ARG A 389 10.86 1.94 -21.46
C ARG A 389 10.41 1.10 -22.66
N LEU A 390 10.28 1.72 -23.83
CA LEU A 390 9.89 1.04 -25.07
C LEU A 390 10.82 -0.14 -25.38
N ASN A 391 12.13 -0.01 -25.14
CA ASN A 391 13.07 -1.12 -25.31
C ASN A 391 12.70 -2.30 -24.38
N ARG A 392 12.61 -2.08 -23.06
CA ARG A 392 12.34 -3.17 -22.09
C ARG A 392 10.97 -3.81 -22.29
N MET A 393 9.95 -3.00 -22.61
CA MET A 393 8.63 -3.51 -22.99
C MET A 393 8.72 -4.39 -24.25
N GLY A 394 9.36 -3.91 -25.31
CA GLY A 394 9.49 -4.63 -26.59
C GLY A 394 10.28 -5.94 -26.50
N LEU A 395 11.31 -6.00 -25.65
CA LEU A 395 12.13 -7.22 -25.44
C LEU A 395 11.30 -8.41 -24.94
N TRP A 396 10.24 -8.17 -24.16
CA TRP A 396 9.54 -9.21 -23.41
C TRP A 396 8.00 -9.14 -23.48
N LEU A 397 7.43 -8.34 -24.38
CA LEU A 397 5.97 -8.15 -24.54
C LEU A 397 5.20 -9.48 -24.73
N HIS A 398 5.76 -10.39 -25.54
CA HIS A 398 5.17 -11.69 -25.86
C HIS A 398 5.63 -12.81 -24.90
N LEU A 399 6.27 -12.47 -23.78
CA LEU A 399 6.86 -13.43 -22.84
C LEU A 399 6.23 -13.30 -21.45
N THR A 400 5.60 -14.39 -21.02
CA THR A 400 4.82 -14.49 -19.77
C THR A 400 5.45 -15.41 -18.73
N GLN A 401 6.45 -16.21 -19.13
CA GLN A 401 7.14 -17.21 -18.31
C GLN A 401 8.65 -17.18 -18.62
N PRO A 402 9.52 -17.63 -17.70
CA PRO A 402 10.93 -17.83 -17.98
C PRO A 402 11.15 -18.87 -19.10
N PRO A 403 12.28 -18.80 -19.83
CA PRO A 403 12.71 -19.84 -20.76
C PRO A 403 12.74 -21.24 -20.12
N ALA A 404 12.25 -22.25 -20.84
CA ALA A 404 12.29 -23.63 -20.38
C ALA A 404 13.73 -24.13 -20.20
N THR A 405 13.97 -24.81 -19.08
CA THR A 405 15.23 -25.46 -18.74
C THR A 405 15.18 -26.97 -18.99
N ASP A 406 16.31 -27.58 -19.32
CA ASP A 406 16.49 -29.03 -19.31
C ASP A 406 16.54 -29.58 -17.85
N GLY A 407 16.65 -30.91 -17.72
CA GLY A 407 16.77 -31.58 -16.43
C GLY A 407 18.05 -31.26 -15.64
N ASN A 408 18.97 -30.46 -16.20
CA ASN A 408 20.19 -29.97 -15.57
C ASN A 408 20.15 -28.44 -15.32
N GLY A 409 19.00 -27.80 -15.50
CA GLY A 409 18.82 -26.34 -15.32
C GLY A 409 19.34 -25.47 -16.47
N ARG A 410 19.70 -26.06 -17.62
CA ARG A 410 20.25 -25.35 -18.78
C ARG A 410 19.16 -24.92 -19.74
N THR A 411 19.29 -23.73 -20.30
CA THR A 411 18.37 -23.22 -21.34
C THR A 411 18.95 -23.43 -22.74
N GLN A 412 18.10 -23.35 -23.77
CA GLN A 412 18.53 -23.29 -25.18
C GLN A 412 19.07 -21.90 -25.58
N ILE A 413 19.56 -21.10 -24.62
CA ILE A 413 20.06 -19.74 -24.86
C ILE A 413 21.59 -19.78 -24.86
N HIS A 414 22.19 -19.26 -25.93
CA HIS A 414 23.63 -19.05 -26.01
C HIS A 414 24.08 -17.88 -25.10
N PRO A 415 25.25 -17.97 -24.47
CA PRO A 415 25.79 -16.88 -23.66
C PRO A 415 26.13 -15.65 -24.53
N LEU A 416 26.44 -14.53 -23.88
CA LEU A 416 26.97 -13.36 -24.56
C LEU A 416 28.32 -13.73 -25.23
N PRO A 417 28.55 -13.45 -26.54
CA PRO A 417 29.80 -13.81 -27.19
C PRO A 417 31.01 -13.10 -26.59
N ASP A 418 32.10 -13.83 -26.34
CA ASP A 418 33.30 -13.31 -25.65
C ASP A 418 33.83 -11.99 -26.24
N LEU A 419 33.89 -11.89 -27.58
CA LEU A 419 34.31 -10.69 -28.30
C LEU A 419 33.46 -9.45 -27.97
N LEU A 420 32.14 -9.64 -27.76
CA LEU A 420 31.22 -8.58 -27.36
C LEU A 420 31.36 -8.28 -25.86
N GLY A 421 31.54 -9.30 -25.03
CA GLY A 421 31.84 -9.15 -23.60
C GLY A 421 33.10 -8.30 -23.36
N SER A 422 34.23 -8.67 -23.95
CA SER A 422 35.50 -7.94 -23.85
C SER A 422 35.43 -6.53 -24.45
N LYS A 423 34.62 -6.32 -25.51
CA LYS A 423 34.39 -4.98 -26.07
C LYS A 423 33.65 -4.08 -25.08
N LEU A 424 32.55 -4.58 -24.48
CA LEU A 424 31.78 -3.82 -23.49
C LEU A 424 32.59 -3.53 -22.23
N GLU A 425 33.36 -4.51 -21.74
CA GLU A 425 34.28 -4.33 -20.61
C GLU A 425 35.33 -3.24 -20.92
N THR A 426 35.94 -3.29 -22.11
CA THR A 426 36.91 -2.28 -22.56
C THR A 426 36.27 -0.88 -22.66
N LEU A 427 35.01 -0.77 -23.07
CA LEU A 427 34.28 0.51 -23.13
C LEU A 427 33.95 1.05 -21.73
N GLU A 428 33.59 0.19 -20.77
CA GLU A 428 33.38 0.55 -19.36
C GLU A 428 34.68 0.99 -18.67
N GLN A 429 35.76 0.20 -18.80
CA GLN A 429 37.08 0.54 -18.24
C GLN A 429 37.64 1.87 -18.76
N ASN A 430 37.42 2.18 -20.05
CA ASN A 430 37.83 3.44 -20.67
C ASN A 430 36.80 4.58 -20.54
N GLN A 431 35.72 4.39 -19.77
CA GLN A 431 34.68 5.39 -19.51
C GLN A 431 34.01 5.96 -20.80
N ARG A 432 33.94 5.15 -21.87
CA ARG A 432 33.37 5.53 -23.17
C ARG A 432 31.84 5.38 -23.16
N TRP A 433 31.19 6.09 -22.24
CA TRP A 433 29.81 5.84 -21.84
C TRP A 433 28.79 5.87 -22.99
N GLY A 434 28.89 6.81 -23.93
CA GLY A 434 27.97 6.87 -25.08
C GLY A 434 28.05 5.64 -25.99
N GLU A 435 29.26 5.15 -26.26
CA GLU A 435 29.48 3.95 -27.08
C GLU A 435 29.14 2.67 -26.31
N LEU A 436 29.40 2.64 -25.00
CA LEU A 436 28.97 1.55 -24.12
C LEU A 436 27.45 1.39 -24.18
N LEU A 437 26.72 2.51 -24.06
CA LEU A 437 25.26 2.57 -24.10
C LEU A 437 24.69 2.11 -25.43
N ASP A 438 25.20 2.61 -26.55
CA ASP A 438 24.67 2.22 -27.87
C ASP A 438 25.01 0.79 -28.26
N GLU A 439 26.18 0.27 -27.87
CA GLU A 439 26.52 -1.15 -28.06
C GLU A 439 25.64 -2.05 -27.19
N SER A 440 25.51 -1.75 -25.89
CA SER A 440 24.74 -2.57 -24.95
C SER A 440 23.25 -2.59 -25.32
N GLU A 441 22.66 -1.43 -25.59
CA GLU A 441 21.25 -1.32 -25.98
C GLU A 441 20.94 -2.01 -27.31
N SER A 442 21.87 -1.98 -28.27
CA SER A 442 21.68 -2.60 -29.59
C SER A 442 21.85 -4.13 -29.57
N ALA A 443 22.64 -4.66 -28.63
CA ALA A 443 22.79 -6.09 -28.42
C ALA A 443 21.56 -6.77 -27.81
N LEU A 444 20.74 -6.04 -27.04
CA LEU A 444 19.60 -6.59 -26.27
C LEU A 444 18.60 -7.37 -27.11
N ALA A 445 18.27 -6.91 -28.32
CA ALA A 445 17.30 -7.58 -29.19
C ALA A 445 17.73 -9.00 -29.59
N ARG A 446 19.05 -9.26 -29.63
CA ARG A 446 19.65 -10.58 -29.93
C ARG A 446 19.94 -11.39 -28.67
N HIS A 447 20.33 -10.73 -27.58
CA HIS A 447 20.80 -11.34 -26.34
C HIS A 447 19.88 -11.01 -25.15
N ARG A 448 18.55 -11.11 -25.34
CA ARG A 448 17.48 -10.61 -24.44
C ARG A 448 17.45 -11.16 -23.00
N PHE A 449 18.30 -12.12 -22.68
CA PHE A 449 18.44 -12.75 -21.36
C PHE A 449 19.84 -12.59 -20.76
N SER A 450 20.78 -11.93 -21.46
CA SER A 450 22.05 -11.49 -20.86
C SER A 450 21.80 -10.20 -20.09
N LEU A 451 21.48 -10.34 -18.79
CA LEU A 451 21.12 -9.21 -17.94
C LEU A 451 22.31 -8.23 -17.75
N THR A 452 23.54 -8.69 -18.00
CA THR A 452 24.77 -7.89 -18.04
C THR A 452 24.65 -6.70 -18.99
N LEU A 453 23.95 -6.83 -20.12
CA LEU A 453 23.70 -5.72 -21.04
C LEU A 453 22.86 -4.60 -20.40
N HIS A 454 21.96 -4.94 -19.47
CA HIS A 454 21.20 -3.95 -18.71
C HIS A 454 22.06 -3.27 -17.64
N ARG A 455 23.01 -3.98 -17.02
CA ARG A 455 24.02 -3.38 -16.13
C ARG A 455 24.85 -2.35 -16.89
N TYR A 456 25.47 -2.72 -18.01
CA TYR A 456 26.27 -1.81 -18.83
C TYR A 456 25.48 -0.58 -19.28
N SER A 457 24.23 -0.75 -19.73
CA SER A 457 23.36 0.37 -20.10
C SER A 457 23.08 1.31 -18.92
N ALA A 458 22.87 0.77 -17.71
CA ALA A 458 22.65 1.56 -16.51
C ALA A 458 23.92 2.26 -16.00
N THR A 459 25.09 1.61 -16.05
CA THR A 459 26.38 2.25 -15.73
C THR A 459 26.68 3.38 -16.71
N ALA A 460 26.43 3.17 -18.01
CA ALA A 460 26.66 4.17 -19.03
C ALA A 460 25.80 5.43 -18.81
N LEU A 461 24.50 5.26 -18.52
CA LEU A 461 23.61 6.38 -18.17
C LEU A 461 24.02 7.08 -16.85
N GLU A 462 24.71 6.40 -15.94
CA GLU A 462 25.27 7.01 -14.73
C GLU A 462 26.51 7.84 -15.05
N GLY A 463 27.42 7.30 -15.88
CA GLY A 463 28.64 7.95 -16.33
C GLY A 463 28.41 9.16 -17.26
N LEU A 464 27.31 9.17 -18.01
CA LEU A 464 26.86 10.34 -18.79
C LEU A 464 26.31 11.48 -17.91
N GLY A 465 26.10 11.25 -16.61
CA GLY A 465 25.82 12.29 -15.62
C GLY A 465 24.35 12.69 -15.48
N ALA A 466 24.11 13.75 -14.71
CA ALA A 466 22.82 14.04 -14.08
C ALA A 466 21.60 14.13 -15.03
N ALA A 467 21.78 14.58 -16.28
CA ALA A 467 20.70 14.65 -17.26
C ALA A 467 20.08 13.26 -17.57
N TYR A 468 20.89 12.21 -17.51
CA TYR A 468 20.49 10.83 -17.83
C TYR A 468 19.91 10.07 -16.63
N THR A 469 19.77 10.73 -15.46
CA THR A 469 19.17 10.13 -14.25
C THR A 469 17.77 9.61 -14.52
N GLY A 470 16.94 10.37 -15.26
CA GLY A 470 15.57 9.94 -15.62
C GLY A 470 15.56 8.66 -16.46
N ALA A 471 16.44 8.59 -17.47
CA ALA A 471 16.65 7.42 -18.31
C ALA A 471 17.11 6.20 -17.51
N ARG A 472 18.13 6.35 -16.66
CA ARG A 472 18.62 5.28 -15.77
C ARG A 472 17.53 4.77 -14.82
N THR A 473 16.75 5.68 -14.24
CA THR A 473 15.63 5.32 -13.35
C THR A 473 14.54 4.56 -14.09
N ALA A 474 14.15 4.97 -15.30
CA ALA A 474 13.16 4.25 -16.09
C ALA A 474 13.66 2.87 -16.53
N LEU A 475 14.91 2.75 -16.98
CA LEU A 475 15.55 1.48 -17.32
C LEU A 475 15.48 0.48 -16.15
N VAL A 476 15.87 0.91 -14.95
CA VAL A 476 15.84 0.10 -13.72
C VAL A 476 14.41 -0.27 -13.31
N GLN A 477 13.45 0.66 -13.40
CA GLN A 477 12.04 0.41 -13.06
C GLN A 477 11.41 -0.67 -13.95
N GLU A 478 11.56 -0.57 -15.27
CA GLU A 478 10.95 -1.51 -16.22
C GLU A 478 11.61 -2.90 -16.15
N LEU A 479 12.93 -2.95 -15.93
CA LEU A 479 13.64 -4.19 -15.64
C LEU A 479 13.12 -4.85 -14.35
N ALA A 480 12.91 -4.06 -13.29
CA ALA A 480 12.37 -4.55 -12.03
C ALA A 480 10.91 -5.01 -12.15
N ILE A 481 10.13 -4.46 -13.07
CA ILE A 481 8.77 -4.94 -13.40
C ILE A 481 8.87 -6.29 -14.13
N GLN A 482 9.75 -6.42 -15.12
CA GLN A 482 9.89 -7.67 -15.86
C GLN A 482 10.40 -8.83 -14.99
N LEU A 483 11.50 -8.66 -14.25
CA LEU A 483 12.10 -9.75 -13.48
C LEU A 483 11.19 -10.22 -12.34
N ARG A 484 10.26 -9.39 -11.87
CA ARG A 484 9.17 -9.81 -10.97
C ARG A 484 8.05 -10.59 -11.65
N ARG A 485 7.85 -10.43 -12.96
CA ARG A 485 6.93 -11.28 -13.76
C ARG A 485 7.58 -12.61 -14.16
N MET A 486 8.91 -12.66 -14.27
CA MET A 486 9.67 -13.85 -14.68
C MET A 486 10.83 -14.09 -13.70
N SER A 487 10.49 -14.46 -12.46
CA SER A 487 11.46 -14.77 -11.40
C SER A 487 12.34 -15.96 -11.77
N GLY A 488 13.64 -15.90 -11.42
CA GLY A 488 14.61 -16.95 -11.75
C GLY A 488 15.28 -16.78 -13.12
N VAL A 489 14.90 -15.77 -13.91
CA VAL A 489 15.60 -15.38 -15.15
C VAL A 489 17.04 -14.96 -14.87
N GLU A 490 17.27 -14.36 -13.71
CA GLU A 490 18.58 -13.97 -13.20
C GLU A 490 19.52 -15.18 -12.98
N THR A 491 19.00 -16.34 -12.57
CA THR A 491 19.78 -17.56 -12.28
C THR A 491 19.95 -18.53 -13.47
N LEU A 492 19.50 -18.17 -14.67
CA LEU A 492 19.50 -19.10 -15.81
C LEU A 492 20.92 -19.48 -16.28
N LEU A 493 21.09 -20.76 -16.60
CA LEU A 493 22.29 -21.30 -17.25
C LEU A 493 22.11 -21.35 -18.78
N SER A 494 23.20 -21.10 -19.50
CA SER A 494 23.29 -21.15 -20.95
C SER A 494 23.30 -22.60 -21.49
N THR A 495 23.29 -22.74 -22.81
CA THR A 495 23.52 -24.03 -23.50
C THR A 495 24.81 -24.74 -23.08
N LEU A 496 25.84 -23.98 -22.66
CA LEU A 496 27.13 -24.51 -22.18
C LEU A 496 27.13 -24.81 -20.66
N GLY A 497 26.06 -24.46 -19.94
CA GLY A 497 25.98 -24.58 -18.48
C GLY A 497 26.65 -23.44 -17.70
N SER A 498 27.21 -22.43 -18.37
CA SER A 498 27.64 -21.19 -17.72
C SER A 498 26.46 -20.28 -17.37
N PRO A 499 26.51 -19.48 -16.29
CA PRO A 499 25.47 -18.48 -16.01
C PRO A 499 25.30 -17.48 -17.17
N LEU A 500 24.06 -17.07 -17.47
CA LEU A 500 23.76 -16.00 -18.43
C LEU A 500 23.97 -14.58 -17.85
N THR A 501 24.20 -14.49 -16.55
CA THR A 501 24.35 -13.26 -15.76
C THR A 501 25.55 -13.43 -14.81
N ASP A 502 26.57 -12.57 -14.95
CA ASP A 502 27.76 -12.55 -14.09
C ASP A 502 27.48 -12.06 -12.67
N ASP A 503 28.36 -12.39 -11.72
CA ASP A 503 28.19 -12.09 -10.28
C ASP A 503 28.08 -10.59 -9.98
N ALA A 504 28.82 -9.74 -10.70
CA ALA A 504 28.71 -8.29 -10.55
C ALA A 504 27.32 -7.77 -10.99
N THR A 505 26.74 -8.40 -12.00
CA THR A 505 25.36 -8.16 -12.43
C THR A 505 24.35 -8.77 -11.45
N GLN A 506 24.58 -9.95 -10.87
CA GLN A 506 23.73 -10.50 -9.80
C GLN A 506 23.65 -9.54 -8.61
N ASP A 507 24.79 -9.00 -8.19
CA ASP A 507 24.87 -8.03 -7.09
C ASP A 507 24.21 -6.69 -7.46
N TRP A 508 24.40 -6.20 -8.69
CA TRP A 508 23.70 -5.01 -9.17
C TRP A 508 22.18 -5.20 -9.21
N LEU A 509 21.70 -6.33 -9.73
CA LEU A 509 20.28 -6.70 -9.75
C LEU A 509 19.73 -6.74 -8.32
N ARG A 510 20.41 -7.45 -7.40
CA ARG A 510 19.99 -7.57 -6.00
C ARG A 510 19.95 -6.22 -5.28
N ASN A 511 20.91 -5.33 -5.53
CA ASN A 511 21.07 -4.07 -4.82
C ASN A 511 20.29 -2.87 -5.40
N HIS A 512 20.01 -2.85 -6.70
CA HIS A 512 19.42 -1.68 -7.39
C HIS A 512 18.10 -1.98 -8.11
N VAL A 513 17.85 -3.22 -8.54
CA VAL A 513 16.69 -3.57 -9.36
C VAL A 513 15.63 -4.32 -8.54
N LEU A 514 16.03 -5.38 -7.83
CA LEU A 514 15.14 -6.25 -7.06
C LEU A 514 14.98 -5.81 -5.60
N ARG A 515 15.88 -4.95 -5.08
CA ARG A 515 15.89 -4.44 -3.70
C ARG A 515 14.57 -3.79 -3.27
N ALA A 516 13.80 -3.26 -4.22
CA ALA A 516 12.49 -2.65 -3.98
C ALA A 516 11.36 -3.66 -3.71
N SER A 517 11.64 -4.97 -3.61
CA SER A 517 10.60 -6.00 -3.56
C SER A 517 10.94 -7.29 -2.81
N ALA A 518 12.09 -7.37 -2.13
CA ALA A 518 12.34 -8.48 -1.23
C ALA A 518 11.52 -8.27 0.08
N PRO A 519 10.82 -9.30 0.59
CA PRO A 519 10.51 -9.34 2.03
C PRO A 519 11.83 -9.18 2.81
N PRO A 520 11.84 -8.48 3.95
CA PRO A 520 13.05 -8.38 4.76
C PRO A 520 13.49 -9.80 5.14
N PRO A 521 14.73 -10.22 4.84
CA PRO A 521 15.24 -11.48 5.36
C PRO A 521 15.17 -11.41 6.89
N ALA A 522 14.68 -12.48 7.52
CA ALA A 522 14.61 -12.55 8.98
C ALA A 522 16.02 -12.24 9.55
N PRO A 523 16.16 -11.27 10.47
CA PRO A 523 17.46 -10.73 10.83
C PRO A 523 18.29 -11.74 11.61
N SER A 524 19.13 -12.50 10.89
CA SER A 524 20.24 -13.23 11.49
C SER A 524 21.16 -12.23 12.19
N ALA A 525 21.36 -12.40 13.49
CA ALA A 525 21.87 -11.35 14.35
C ALA A 525 23.37 -11.09 14.14
N ALA A 526 23.71 -9.89 13.64
CA ALA A 526 25.08 -9.38 13.59
C ALA A 526 25.13 -7.86 13.87
N VAL A 527 24.89 -7.52 15.15
CA VAL A 527 25.29 -6.29 15.86
C VAL A 527 25.68 -5.04 15.06
N ALA A 528 24.77 -4.06 15.04
CA ALA A 528 25.11 -2.63 15.19
C ALA A 528 23.94 -1.82 15.80
N SER A 529 23.18 -2.42 16.73
CA SER A 529 22.10 -1.71 17.43
C SER A 529 22.68 -0.65 18.38
N VAL A 530 22.66 0.61 17.96
CA VAL A 530 22.76 1.74 18.88
C VAL A 530 21.42 1.81 19.63
N SER A 531 21.31 1.05 20.71
CA SER A 531 20.16 1.11 21.61
C SER A 531 20.20 2.42 22.40
N THR A 532 19.72 3.49 21.79
CA THR A 532 19.52 4.78 22.46
C THR A 532 18.43 4.61 23.52
N ALA A 533 18.85 4.46 24.77
CA ALA A 533 17.98 4.52 25.94
C ALA A 533 17.19 5.84 25.92
N LEU A 534 15.87 5.77 26.05
CA LEU A 534 15.04 6.96 26.21
C LEU A 534 15.10 7.47 27.66
N ALA A 535 14.75 8.74 27.84
CA ALA A 535 14.80 9.43 29.13
C ALA A 535 13.41 9.84 29.62
N LEU A 536 12.43 8.93 29.54
CA LEU A 536 11.05 9.17 29.99
C LEU A 536 11.02 9.35 31.52
N GLY A 537 11.00 10.60 32.00
CA GLY A 537 10.91 10.96 33.42
C GLY A 537 9.53 10.62 34.03
N PRO A 538 9.43 10.21 35.31
CA PRO A 538 8.34 9.38 35.87
C PRO A 538 6.91 9.91 35.65
N LEU A 539 5.91 9.01 35.62
CA LEU A 539 4.50 9.39 35.44
C LEU A 539 3.97 10.16 36.65
N SER A 540 3.75 11.46 36.49
CA SER A 540 3.09 12.31 37.49
C SER A 540 1.56 12.14 37.47
N LEU A 541 1.09 10.89 37.44
CA LEU A 541 -0.31 10.54 37.64
C LEU A 541 -0.62 10.60 39.15
N GLY A 542 -1.83 11.05 39.50
CA GLY A 542 -2.26 11.20 40.90
C GLY A 542 -2.10 9.90 41.71
N PRO A 543 -1.83 10.01 43.03
CA PRO A 543 -1.20 8.96 43.84
C PRO A 543 -1.78 7.57 43.59
N SER A 544 -0.90 6.65 43.15
CA SER A 544 -1.28 5.26 42.93
C SER A 544 -1.68 4.60 44.25
N VAL A 545 -2.68 3.73 44.19
CA VAL A 545 -3.38 3.19 45.38
C VAL A 545 -2.55 2.10 46.10
N HIS A 546 -1.31 1.85 45.66
CA HIS A 546 -0.43 0.79 46.15
C HIS A 546 0.98 1.32 46.39
N ALA A 547 1.38 1.42 47.66
CA ALA A 547 2.72 1.86 48.06
C ALA A 547 3.84 0.97 47.48
N ASP A 548 3.52 -0.29 47.18
CA ASP A 548 4.43 -1.29 46.63
C ASP A 548 4.83 -0.99 45.17
N SER A 549 4.06 -0.17 44.44
CA SER A 549 4.33 0.16 43.03
C SER A 549 5.68 0.85 42.88
N ALA A 550 5.92 1.92 43.64
CA ALA A 550 7.17 2.68 43.58
C ALA A 550 8.40 1.86 44.01
N ALA A 551 8.21 0.90 44.92
CA ALA A 551 9.27 -0.02 45.32
C ALA A 551 9.62 -1.04 44.22
N LEU A 552 8.59 -1.58 43.53
CA LEU A 552 8.74 -2.52 42.43
C LEU A 552 9.29 -1.84 41.16
N GLU A 553 8.90 -0.58 40.90
CA GLU A 553 9.48 0.27 39.86
C GLU A 553 10.98 0.55 40.12
N ALA A 554 11.37 0.77 41.38
CA ALA A 554 12.76 0.95 41.77
C ALA A 554 13.58 -0.34 41.61
N GLU A 555 13.08 -1.48 42.08
CA GLU A 555 13.74 -2.79 41.89
C GLU A 555 13.86 -3.13 40.40
N ALA A 556 12.80 -2.91 39.62
CA ALA A 556 12.83 -3.10 38.17
C ALA A 556 13.87 -2.18 37.50
N ARG A 557 13.98 -0.91 37.93
CA ARG A 557 15.04 -0.02 37.43
C ARG A 557 16.44 -0.55 37.75
N THR A 558 16.71 -0.99 38.99
CA THR A 558 18.04 -1.55 39.32
C THR A 558 18.36 -2.80 38.51
N LEU A 559 17.37 -3.67 38.24
CA LEU A 559 17.54 -4.83 37.37
C LEU A 559 17.80 -4.45 35.90
N LEU A 560 17.26 -3.32 35.42
CA LEU A 560 17.55 -2.79 34.08
C LEU A 560 18.94 -2.15 34.00
N GLU A 561 19.37 -1.44 35.05
CA GLU A 561 20.73 -0.88 35.17
C GLU A 561 21.80 -1.97 35.28
N GLU A 562 21.49 -3.11 35.91
CA GLU A 562 22.30 -4.34 35.90
C GLU A 562 22.26 -5.10 34.54
N GLY A 563 21.47 -4.65 33.57
CA GLY A 563 21.30 -5.30 32.26
C GLY A 563 20.45 -6.58 32.28
N ARG A 564 19.82 -6.92 33.41
CA ARG A 564 18.98 -8.12 33.63
C ARG A 564 17.55 -7.90 33.13
N VAL A 565 17.43 -7.46 31.88
CA VAL A 565 16.20 -7.01 31.22
C VAL A 565 15.05 -8.01 31.36
N HIS A 566 15.31 -9.30 31.17
CA HIS A 566 14.28 -10.35 31.25
C HIS A 566 13.69 -10.49 32.66
N GLU A 567 14.51 -10.35 33.71
CA GLU A 567 14.04 -10.42 35.10
C GLU A 567 13.21 -9.19 35.47
N ALA A 568 13.66 -7.98 35.10
CA ALA A 568 12.91 -6.74 35.28
C ALA A 568 11.52 -6.80 34.62
N VAL A 569 11.46 -7.21 33.34
CA VAL A 569 10.20 -7.39 32.60
C VAL A 569 9.31 -8.44 33.27
N THR A 570 9.88 -9.53 33.80
CA THR A 570 9.12 -10.58 34.49
C THR A 570 8.51 -10.07 35.81
N ARG A 571 9.23 -9.27 36.59
CA ARG A 571 8.69 -8.64 37.82
C ARG A 571 7.59 -7.62 37.52
N LEU A 572 7.78 -6.78 36.50
CA LEU A 572 6.76 -5.82 36.05
C LEU A 572 5.52 -6.53 35.50
N GLN A 573 5.68 -7.62 34.74
CA GLN A 573 4.57 -8.43 34.25
C GLN A 573 3.81 -9.14 35.39
N ALA A 574 4.49 -9.53 36.47
CA ALA A 574 3.83 -10.05 37.67
C ALA A 574 2.94 -8.98 38.34
N ALA A 575 3.38 -7.73 38.42
CA ALA A 575 2.57 -6.61 38.90
C ALA A 575 1.34 -6.36 38.01
N VAL A 576 1.49 -6.44 36.67
CA VAL A 576 0.36 -6.39 35.72
C VAL A 576 -0.67 -7.50 35.98
N THR A 577 -0.23 -8.72 36.33
CA THR A 577 -1.15 -9.84 36.67
C THR A 577 -1.77 -9.72 38.05
N ALA A 578 -1.11 -9.07 39.02
CA ALA A 578 -1.64 -8.81 40.35
C ALA A 578 -2.70 -7.68 40.36
N ALA A 579 -2.73 -6.83 39.33
CA ALA A 579 -3.66 -5.71 39.23
C ALA A 579 -5.13 -6.18 39.07
N SER A 580 -5.91 -6.00 40.13
CA SER A 580 -7.31 -6.43 40.25
C SER A 580 -8.30 -5.56 39.46
N THR A 581 -8.00 -4.27 39.25
CA THR A 581 -8.85 -3.33 38.50
C THR A 581 -8.29 -3.04 37.11
N GLY A 582 -9.17 -2.75 36.14
CA GLY A 582 -8.77 -2.39 34.77
C GLY A 582 -7.83 -1.18 34.74
N ARG A 583 -8.15 -0.12 35.50
CA ARG A 583 -7.31 1.08 35.63
C ARG A 583 -5.93 0.78 36.20
N ALA A 584 -5.83 -0.04 37.25
CA ALA A 584 -4.53 -0.45 37.78
C ALA A 584 -3.73 -1.25 36.73
N ARG A 585 -4.39 -2.18 36.03
CA ARG A 585 -3.76 -2.99 34.97
C ARG A 585 -3.33 -2.15 33.76
N PHE A 586 -4.04 -1.08 33.45
CA PHE A 586 -3.60 -0.09 32.46
C PHE A 586 -2.33 0.63 32.93
N ILE A 587 -2.31 1.17 34.15
CA ILE A 587 -1.15 1.87 34.73
C ILE A 587 0.08 0.96 34.82
N SER A 588 -0.05 -0.28 35.31
CA SER A 588 1.07 -1.22 35.39
C SER A 588 1.63 -1.60 34.02
N ARG A 589 0.79 -1.69 32.97
CA ARG A 589 1.25 -1.91 31.58
C ARG A 589 1.92 -0.66 31.01
N LEU A 590 1.42 0.52 31.37
CA LEU A 590 1.97 1.80 30.94
C LEU A 590 3.39 2.00 31.50
N GLU A 591 3.63 1.69 32.78
CA GLU A 591 4.99 1.71 33.36
C GLU A 591 5.89 0.58 32.83
N LEU A 592 5.35 -0.62 32.57
CA LEU A 592 6.09 -1.69 31.89
C LEU A 592 6.61 -1.24 30.51
N ALA A 593 5.76 -0.60 29.68
CA ALA A 593 6.16 -0.08 28.38
C ALA A 593 7.26 0.99 28.52
N ARG A 594 7.14 1.83 29.54
CA ARG A 594 8.00 2.99 29.84
C ARG A 594 9.39 2.60 30.32
N LEU A 595 9.47 1.61 31.22
CA LEU A 595 10.73 1.04 31.67
C LEU A 595 11.41 0.23 30.56
N CYS A 596 10.64 -0.48 29.71
CA CYS A 596 11.18 -1.08 28.48
C CYS A 596 11.77 -0.02 27.52
N ALA A 597 11.10 1.11 27.33
CA ALA A 597 11.56 2.20 26.47
C ALA A 597 12.87 2.82 26.98
N ASN A 598 12.95 3.09 28.29
CA ASN A 598 14.17 3.59 28.92
C ASN A 598 15.32 2.55 28.89
N ALA A 599 15.02 1.25 28.91
CA ALA A 599 15.99 0.18 28.70
C ALA A 599 16.40 -0.06 27.22
N GLY A 600 15.96 0.80 26.29
CA GLY A 600 16.23 0.66 24.86
C GLY A 600 15.49 -0.51 24.18
N GLN A 601 14.56 -1.18 24.86
CA GLN A 601 13.74 -2.26 24.31
C GLN A 601 12.54 -1.70 23.51
N LEU A 602 12.83 -0.81 22.57
CA LEU A 602 11.85 -0.04 21.81
C LEU A 602 10.77 -0.91 21.12
N PRO A 603 11.08 -2.08 20.50
CA PRO A 603 10.04 -2.92 19.89
C PRO A 603 9.02 -3.47 20.89
N LEU A 604 9.48 -3.87 22.08
CA LEU A 604 8.62 -4.38 23.16
C LEU A 604 7.77 -3.25 23.75
N ALA A 605 8.41 -2.12 24.09
CA ALA A 605 7.72 -0.93 24.59
C ALA A 605 6.60 -0.49 23.63
N ARG A 606 6.91 -0.40 22.34
CA ARG A 606 5.98 0.07 21.31
C ARG A 606 4.81 -0.89 21.08
N ALA A 607 5.04 -2.20 21.14
CA ALA A 607 3.96 -3.19 21.09
C ALA A 607 2.96 -3.04 22.26
N VAL A 608 3.46 -2.78 23.47
CA VAL A 608 2.60 -2.50 24.64
C VAL A 608 1.87 -1.17 24.49
N TYR A 609 2.55 -0.11 24.03
CA TYR A 609 1.92 1.19 23.77
C TYR A 609 0.86 1.15 22.65
N ASP A 610 1.06 0.39 21.57
CA ASP A 610 0.05 0.22 20.50
C ASP A 610 -1.24 -0.44 21.05
N ALA A 611 -1.12 -1.46 21.91
CA ALA A 611 -2.27 -2.10 22.56
C ALA A 611 -2.96 -1.19 23.60
N LEU A 612 -2.20 -0.35 24.31
CA LEU A 612 -2.77 0.64 25.24
C LEU A 612 -3.52 1.76 24.50
N ASP A 613 -3.05 2.21 23.32
CA ASP A 613 -3.77 3.20 22.49
C ASP A 613 -5.08 2.63 21.91
N GLU A 614 -5.13 1.34 21.59
CA GLU A 614 -6.36 0.64 21.21
C GLU A 614 -7.36 0.57 22.38
N GLU A 615 -6.89 0.30 23.60
CA GLU A 615 -7.72 0.31 24.82
C GLU A 615 -8.21 1.72 25.20
N VAL A 616 -7.34 2.75 25.09
CA VAL A 616 -7.71 4.18 25.24
C VAL A 616 -8.83 4.54 24.27
N SER A 617 -8.73 4.10 23.01
CA SER A 617 -9.71 4.40 21.97
C SER A 617 -11.02 3.64 22.20
N THR A 618 -10.95 2.36 22.60
CA THR A 618 -12.10 1.48 22.88
C THR A 618 -12.91 1.93 24.10
N HIS A 619 -12.25 2.52 25.11
CA HIS A 619 -12.88 3.02 26.34
C HIS A 619 -13.02 4.54 26.40
N ALA A 620 -12.78 5.24 25.27
CA ALA A 620 -12.87 6.70 25.14
C ALA A 620 -12.12 7.48 26.26
N LEU A 621 -10.95 6.98 26.68
CA LEU A 621 -10.18 7.57 27.78
C LEU A 621 -9.69 8.99 27.45
N ASP A 622 -9.61 9.36 26.17
CA ASP A 622 -9.42 10.74 25.69
C ASP A 622 -10.40 11.74 26.35
N THR A 623 -11.63 11.30 26.68
CA THR A 623 -12.67 12.13 27.30
C THR A 623 -12.73 11.96 28.83
N TRP A 624 -12.42 10.76 29.35
CA TRP A 624 -12.68 10.40 30.75
C TRP A 624 -11.44 10.44 31.66
N GLU A 625 -10.27 10.01 31.17
CA GLU A 625 -8.99 10.12 31.87
C GLU A 625 -7.89 10.64 30.92
N PRO A 626 -7.99 11.89 30.43
CA PRO A 626 -7.12 12.43 29.38
C PRO A 626 -5.63 12.39 29.74
N ALA A 627 -5.27 12.42 31.03
CA ALA A 627 -3.90 12.27 31.50
C ALA A 627 -3.30 10.86 31.24
N LEU A 628 -4.11 9.80 31.29
CA LEU A 628 -3.68 8.45 30.93
C LEU A 628 -3.51 8.30 29.42
N ALA A 629 -4.46 8.85 28.65
CA ALA A 629 -4.39 8.90 27.19
C ALA A 629 -3.14 9.67 26.71
N ALA A 630 -2.91 10.86 27.25
CA ALA A 630 -1.74 11.68 26.95
C ALA A 630 -0.42 10.97 27.30
N ALA A 631 -0.31 10.35 28.49
CA ALA A 631 0.89 9.61 28.89
C ALA A 631 1.18 8.38 27.99
N CYS A 632 0.14 7.71 27.49
CA CYS A 632 0.26 6.62 26.53
C CYS A 632 0.74 7.12 25.15
N LEU A 633 0.16 8.21 24.66
CA LEU A 633 0.49 8.81 23.37
C LEU A 633 1.90 9.43 23.37
N GLU A 634 2.28 10.15 24.43
CA GLU A 634 3.64 10.66 24.63
C GLU A 634 4.67 9.52 24.62
N GLY A 635 4.40 8.46 25.38
CA GLY A 635 5.25 7.27 25.42
C GLY A 635 5.41 6.60 24.05
N TRP A 636 4.32 6.37 23.31
CA TRP A 636 4.38 5.79 21.97
C TRP A 636 5.21 6.64 21.00
N LEU A 637 4.96 7.95 20.97
CA LEU A 637 5.61 8.86 20.02
C LEU A 637 7.12 9.00 20.29
N GLN A 638 7.57 8.88 21.54
CA GLN A 638 9.00 8.88 21.88
C GLN A 638 9.72 7.57 21.47
N THR A 639 9.02 6.46 21.20
CA THR A 639 9.63 5.23 20.65
C THR A 639 10.04 5.31 19.16
N ARG A 640 10.09 6.52 18.58
CA ARG A 640 10.50 6.74 17.18
C ARG A 640 12.00 6.48 17.00
N THR A 641 12.33 5.61 16.06
CA THR A 641 13.70 5.38 15.58
C THR A 641 14.02 6.27 14.37
N ALA A 642 15.29 6.66 14.20
CA ALA A 642 15.73 7.49 13.06
C ALA A 642 15.63 6.77 11.69
N ALA A 643 15.31 5.47 11.67
CA ALA A 643 15.08 4.69 10.46
C ALA A 643 13.63 4.80 9.93
N GLU A 644 12.70 5.33 10.72
CA GLU A 644 11.30 5.52 10.33
C GLU A 644 11.13 6.72 9.41
N LYS A 645 11.07 6.44 8.10
CA LYS A 645 10.80 7.46 7.08
C LYS A 645 9.46 8.15 7.32
N GLU A 646 9.44 9.46 7.07
CA GLU A 646 8.27 10.34 7.24
C GLU A 646 7.15 10.09 6.21
N SER A 647 7.34 9.15 5.28
CA SER A 647 6.36 8.70 4.30
C SER A 647 5.98 7.24 4.50
N GLY A 648 4.70 6.99 4.78
CA GLY A 648 4.12 5.64 4.90
C GLY A 648 3.01 5.53 5.94
N PRO A 649 2.41 4.34 6.14
CA PRO A 649 1.37 4.11 7.14
C PRO A 649 1.81 4.41 8.58
N VAL A 650 3.09 4.19 8.91
CA VAL A 650 3.67 4.52 10.22
C VAL A 650 3.64 6.02 10.49
N ALA A 651 3.94 6.85 9.47
CA ALA A 651 3.87 8.30 9.57
C ALA A 651 2.42 8.82 9.68
N VAL A 652 1.43 8.10 9.12
CA VAL A 652 0.01 8.40 9.34
C VAL A 652 -0.40 8.08 10.78
N LYS A 653 -0.04 6.90 11.31
CA LYS A 653 -0.26 6.56 12.73
C LYS A 653 0.40 7.58 13.66
N PHE A 654 1.65 7.97 13.37
CA PHE A 654 2.37 9.00 14.11
C PHE A 654 1.64 10.35 14.09
N ARG A 655 1.27 10.87 12.92
CA ARG A 655 0.56 12.15 12.80
C ARG A 655 -0.80 12.15 13.51
N ASN A 656 -1.54 11.03 13.45
CA ASN A 656 -2.83 10.91 14.13
C ASN A 656 -2.66 10.90 15.66
N ARG A 657 -1.69 10.15 16.18
CA ARG A 657 -1.35 10.09 17.62
C ARG A 657 -0.80 11.42 18.14
N TYR A 658 0.05 12.09 17.35
CA TYR A 658 0.55 13.44 17.64
C TYR A 658 -0.59 14.47 17.67
N ARG A 659 -1.55 14.39 16.74
CA ARG A 659 -2.74 15.26 16.74
C ARG A 659 -3.66 15.00 17.95
N ARG A 660 -3.82 13.75 18.39
CA ARG A 660 -4.54 13.42 19.64
C ARG A 660 -3.81 13.99 20.85
N LEU A 661 -2.50 13.78 20.97
CA LEU A 661 -1.70 14.34 22.07
C LEU A 661 -1.79 15.88 22.10
N ALA A 662 -1.73 16.55 20.94
CA ALA A 662 -1.84 18.01 20.84
C ALA A 662 -3.18 18.59 21.34
N LEU A 663 -4.23 17.78 21.42
CA LEU A 663 -5.54 18.15 21.96
C LEU A 663 -5.70 17.79 23.44
N LEU A 664 -4.91 16.84 23.96
CA LEU A 664 -4.98 16.33 25.33
C LEU A 664 -3.95 16.96 26.27
N ASP A 665 -2.69 17.07 25.83
CA ASP A 665 -1.60 17.75 26.52
C ASP A 665 -0.64 18.41 25.50
N SER A 666 -0.78 19.72 25.35
CA SER A 666 0.09 20.54 24.51
C SER A 666 1.52 20.69 25.07
N SER A 667 1.73 20.51 26.37
CA SER A 667 3.06 20.48 27.00
C SER A 667 3.79 19.17 26.67
N ALA A 668 3.10 18.02 26.75
CA ALA A 668 3.64 16.74 26.29
C ALA A 668 3.98 16.77 24.79
N THR A 669 3.14 17.41 23.99
CA THR A 669 3.37 17.55 22.55
C THR A 669 4.68 18.30 22.25
N LEU A 670 5.01 19.35 23.02
CA LEU A 670 6.29 20.06 22.89
C LEU A 670 7.50 19.23 23.33
N ARG A 671 7.35 18.28 24.26
CA ARG A 671 8.42 17.33 24.65
C ARG A 671 8.68 16.26 23.58
N VAL A 672 7.73 16.07 22.66
CA VAL A 672 7.77 15.06 21.57
C VAL A 672 8.16 15.68 20.21
N GLY A 673 7.89 16.98 20.02
CA GLY A 673 8.12 17.71 18.77
C GLY A 673 9.50 18.38 18.63
N ALA A 674 10.45 18.06 19.52
CA ALA A 674 11.81 18.61 19.55
C ALA A 674 12.86 17.49 19.33
#